data_AF-A0A8S2AI30-F1
#
_entry.id   AF-A0A8S2AI30-F1
#
_cell.length_a   1.000
_cell.length_b   1.000
_cell.length_c   1.000
_cell.angle_alpha   90.00
_cell.angle_beta   90.00
_cell.angle_gamma   90.00
#
_symmetry.space_group_name_H-M   'P 1'
#
loop_
_entity.id
_entity.type
_entity.pdbx_description
1 polymer ?
#
loop_
_entity_poly.entity_id
_entity_poly.type
_entity_poly.pdbx_seq_one_letter_code
_entity_poly.pdbx_strand_id
1 'polypeptide(L)'
;MIASSFSEKCISVINGAPSWAVFFFFDLLDDFLCIVFRFLDEVMEEKLESCHCKNPQEKTDFAGYEFLSETLYRRRNVFRQAGFLRFAKKLPEITKKIGIVTFLRKFLFPQTMKKVSHEVANRWSDCGCKTCVSWTNTDKLNVIVKQPSISDLLISNKPVENVIFIHGFMSSSSFWTNTVFKYLPETTEKANYRFFAVDLLGFGDSPKPRASQYSLNEHVEMIEKSVVLPNNLTSFHVVAHSMGCIIGIAVAAKFSDSVKSVALVAPPYLGDSKEGASCDALNVIAEKKLWPPTSFFTAMMAWYEHIGRGVCLVVCKHHRTWERIIKIVTWRKKLPTSIMELTKHTHQSGWHSMHNVICGGAKFTDKHLETLIKSGVKINVVQGDKDVVVPIDCLWNMKGKFPAVEVEVIAGTDHSTVIMSRREVFVASLYEGAVQEGCRGPSMWDYYTLKHPERTNNDNADVAVDFYHRYKEDIQLLKKLNMDGFRFSFSWPRIFPHGRKDKGVSKVGVKFYHDLIDELLANGITPLATVFHWDIPQDLEDEYGGFLSERVIDDFLEFANFTFNEYGHKVKKWITFNEPWVYSRAGYDIGKKAPGRCSQYVNKTCLGGSSGHELYIVSHNLLLAHAEAVHEFRKCAKCKGGKIGIAHSPSWFEPHALESSPHANVSVERALEFMLGWHMNPTTYGDYPQIMKDQVGDRLPKFTEDQKQKLKMSYDFVGINYYTATFATYNGLIDPSRPTWESDSLVKWDPKNILGYNIGSKPLTASLAVYANGLRELLKYVKDKYGDPEIIIAENGYGESLGANDKLPNALADYNRKYYHQRHLLSLNEAICVDKVNVTGYFAWSLLDNFEWQDGYETRYGLYYIDYKNNLTRHEKESAKWFKEFLKEPISSKFVENIYKDEL
;
A
#
# COMPACT_ATOMS: atom_id res chain seq x y z
N MET A 1 -19.76 -17.75 32.94
CA MET A 1 -18.81 -18.73 32.37
C MET A 1 -19.32 -20.17 32.32
N ILE A 2 -20.24 -20.62 33.19
CA ILE A 2 -20.79 -22.00 33.11
C ILE A 2 -21.98 -22.13 32.12
N ALA A 3 -22.71 -21.03 31.85
CA ALA A 3 -23.85 -21.04 30.92
C ALA A 3 -23.47 -21.02 29.41
N SER A 4 -22.30 -20.49 29.03
CA SER A 4 -21.84 -20.48 27.63
C SER A 4 -21.33 -21.85 27.18
N SER A 5 -20.74 -22.63 28.09
CA SER A 5 -20.21 -23.98 27.84
C SER A 5 -21.29 -25.02 27.53
N PHE A 6 -22.50 -24.86 28.06
CA PHE A 6 -23.60 -25.80 27.84
C PHE A 6 -24.30 -25.57 26.49
N SER A 7 -24.39 -24.31 26.05
CA SER A 7 -24.91 -23.90 24.74
C SER A 7 -24.07 -24.43 23.58
N GLU A 8 -22.73 -24.32 23.66
CA GLU A 8 -21.82 -24.81 22.62
C GLU A 8 -21.83 -26.34 22.48
N LYS A 9 -21.99 -27.08 23.58
CA LYS A 9 -22.12 -28.54 23.56
C LYS A 9 -23.47 -29.01 23.00
N CYS A 10 -24.56 -28.30 23.24
CA CYS A 10 -25.85 -28.63 22.63
C CYS A 10 -25.89 -28.29 21.13
N ILE A 11 -25.26 -27.20 20.70
CA ILE A 11 -25.18 -26.81 19.28
C ILE A 11 -24.26 -27.76 18.48
N SER A 12 -23.18 -28.28 19.07
CA SER A 12 -22.32 -29.27 18.38
C SER A 12 -23.01 -30.63 18.19
N VAL A 13 -23.87 -31.04 19.12
CA VAL A 13 -24.66 -32.28 19.03
C VAL A 13 -25.81 -32.15 18.01
N ILE A 14 -26.45 -30.98 17.91
CA ILE A 14 -27.56 -30.72 16.96
C ILE A 14 -27.06 -30.60 15.51
N ASN A 15 -25.86 -30.07 15.27
CA ASN A 15 -25.24 -30.01 13.93
C ASN A 15 -24.48 -31.30 13.52
N GLY A 16 -24.12 -32.15 14.49
CA GLY A 16 -23.34 -33.37 14.26
C GLY A 16 -24.12 -34.50 13.58
N ALA A 17 -25.39 -34.72 13.96
CA ALA A 17 -26.19 -35.82 13.43
C ALA A 17 -26.55 -35.67 11.94
N PRO A 18 -26.97 -34.50 11.42
CA PRO A 18 -27.20 -34.29 9.99
C PRO A 18 -25.91 -34.42 9.16
N SER A 19 -24.81 -33.84 9.65
CA SER A 19 -23.50 -33.96 8.99
C SER A 19 -23.07 -35.42 8.91
N TRP A 20 -23.16 -36.15 10.02
CA TRP A 20 -22.87 -37.58 10.05
C TRP A 20 -23.71 -38.37 9.04
N ALA A 21 -25.03 -38.14 8.97
CA ALA A 21 -25.91 -38.85 8.05
C ALA A 21 -25.54 -38.59 6.57
N VAL A 22 -25.23 -37.35 6.19
CA VAL A 22 -24.84 -36.99 4.82
C VAL A 22 -23.50 -37.60 4.45
N PHE A 23 -22.49 -37.48 5.32
CA PHE A 23 -21.17 -38.05 5.05
C PHE A 23 -21.17 -39.59 5.10
N PHE A 24 -22.04 -40.21 5.90
CA PHE A 24 -22.30 -41.64 5.88
C PHE A 24 -22.93 -42.10 4.56
N PHE A 25 -23.88 -41.32 4.01
CA PHE A 25 -24.40 -41.57 2.66
C PHE A 25 -23.30 -41.45 1.59
N PHE A 26 -22.40 -40.47 1.71
CA PHE A 26 -21.25 -40.36 0.80
C PHE A 26 -20.25 -41.50 0.96
N ASP A 27 -20.05 -42.05 2.16
CA ASP A 27 -19.26 -43.28 2.36
C ASP A 27 -19.86 -44.46 1.59
N LEU A 28 -21.19 -44.61 1.57
CA LEU A 28 -21.90 -45.62 0.77
C LEU A 28 -21.77 -45.35 -0.73
N LEU A 29 -21.98 -44.11 -1.16
CA LEU A 29 -21.96 -43.71 -2.56
C LEU A 29 -20.55 -43.85 -3.17
N ASP A 30 -19.50 -43.43 -2.46
CA ASP A 30 -18.11 -43.58 -2.93
C ASP A 30 -17.70 -45.05 -3.04
N ASP A 31 -18.19 -45.92 -2.14
CA ASP A 31 -17.96 -47.36 -2.22
C ASP A 31 -18.66 -47.98 -3.43
N PHE A 32 -19.91 -47.61 -3.70
CA PHE A 32 -20.63 -48.01 -4.91
C PHE A 32 -19.92 -47.52 -6.19
N LEU A 33 -19.56 -46.24 -6.24
CA LEU A 33 -18.87 -45.66 -7.39
C LEU A 33 -17.49 -46.28 -7.62
N CYS A 34 -16.79 -46.73 -6.57
CA CYS A 34 -15.54 -47.49 -6.72
C CYS A 34 -15.74 -48.76 -7.57
N ILE A 35 -16.82 -49.51 -7.32
CA ILE A 35 -17.14 -50.72 -8.09
C ILE A 35 -17.44 -50.35 -9.54
N VAL A 36 -18.25 -49.31 -9.76
CA VAL A 36 -18.64 -48.83 -11.09
C VAL A 36 -17.42 -48.36 -11.89
N PHE A 37 -16.59 -47.48 -11.34
CA PHE A 37 -15.41 -46.96 -12.03
C PHE A 37 -14.39 -48.05 -12.32
N ARG A 38 -14.19 -49.00 -11.40
CA ARG A 38 -13.31 -50.15 -11.65
C ARG A 38 -13.78 -50.99 -12.84
N PHE A 39 -15.08 -51.24 -12.95
CA PHE A 39 -15.65 -51.94 -14.10
C PHE A 39 -15.48 -51.13 -15.40
N LEU A 40 -15.75 -49.82 -15.36
CA LEU A 40 -15.61 -48.94 -16.52
C LEU A 40 -14.16 -48.81 -16.99
N ASP A 41 -13.20 -48.69 -16.06
CA ASP A 41 -11.76 -48.63 -16.38
C ASP A 41 -11.29 -49.92 -17.05
N GLU A 42 -11.78 -51.08 -16.59
CA GLU A 42 -11.47 -52.38 -17.21
C GLU A 42 -12.05 -52.50 -18.63
N VAL A 43 -13.29 -52.02 -18.84
CA VAL A 43 -13.96 -52.05 -20.16
C VAL A 43 -13.29 -51.08 -21.15
N MET A 44 -12.92 -49.88 -20.68
CA MET A 44 -12.50 -48.77 -21.54
C MET A 44 -10.98 -48.71 -21.75
N GLU A 45 -10.16 -49.15 -20.78
CA GLU A 45 -8.71 -48.88 -20.78
C GLU A 45 -7.81 -50.14 -20.70
N GLU A 46 -8.37 -51.35 -20.64
CA GLU A 46 -7.64 -52.64 -20.56
C GLU A 46 -6.66 -52.82 -19.37
N LYS A 47 -6.48 -51.81 -18.52
CA LYS A 47 -5.63 -51.87 -17.33
C LYS A 47 -6.49 -51.75 -16.07
N LEU A 48 -6.37 -52.74 -15.19
CA LEU A 48 -6.87 -52.65 -13.81
C LEU A 48 -5.96 -51.70 -13.02
N GLU A 49 -6.25 -50.40 -13.07
CA GLU A 49 -5.62 -49.50 -12.12
C GLU A 49 -6.17 -49.72 -10.72
N SER A 50 -5.28 -49.69 -9.73
CA SER A 50 -5.67 -49.83 -8.32
C SER A 50 -6.21 -48.50 -7.81
N CYS A 51 -7.51 -48.42 -7.49
CA CYS A 51 -8.01 -47.40 -6.57
C CYS A 51 -7.16 -47.40 -5.29
N HIS A 52 -6.93 -46.23 -4.68
CA HIS A 52 -6.30 -46.09 -3.36
C HIS A 52 -7.14 -46.65 -2.19
N CYS A 53 -8.26 -47.32 -2.51
CA CYS A 53 -9.16 -48.04 -1.63
C CYS A 53 -8.56 -49.32 -0.98
N LYS A 54 -7.39 -49.77 -1.42
CA LYS A 54 -6.74 -51.00 -0.90
C LYS A 54 -5.88 -50.73 0.33
N ASN A 55 -5.75 -51.74 1.19
CA ASN A 55 -4.89 -51.70 2.37
C ASN A 55 -3.40 -51.54 1.94
N PRO A 56 -2.58 -50.72 2.61
CA PRO A 56 -1.19 -50.44 2.20
C PRO A 56 -0.28 -51.67 2.10
N GLN A 57 -0.61 -52.76 2.81
CA GLN A 57 0.24 -53.95 2.98
C GLN A 57 0.47 -54.78 1.70
N GLU A 58 -0.19 -54.50 0.57
CA GLU A 58 0.02 -55.24 -0.70
C GLU A 58 0.98 -54.54 -1.70
N LYS A 59 1.63 -53.42 -1.35
CA LYS A 59 2.59 -52.73 -2.25
C LYS A 59 3.86 -52.29 -1.52
N THR A 60 4.81 -53.21 -1.32
CA THR A 60 6.12 -52.92 -0.70
C THR A 60 7.26 -52.64 -1.69
N ASP A 61 7.02 -52.63 -3.02
CA ASP A 61 8.12 -52.65 -4.00
C ASP A 61 8.31 -51.36 -4.85
N PHE A 62 7.79 -50.20 -4.44
CA PHE A 62 8.01 -48.94 -5.18
C PHE A 62 8.88 -47.94 -4.40
N ALA A 63 10.07 -47.63 -4.95
CA ALA A 63 10.89 -46.48 -4.54
C ALA A 63 10.08 -45.19 -4.72
N GLY A 64 9.92 -44.39 -3.65
CA GLY A 64 9.13 -43.14 -3.66
C GLY A 64 7.94 -43.08 -2.70
N TYR A 65 7.66 -44.16 -1.96
CA TYR A 65 6.55 -44.21 -1.00
C TYR A 65 6.66 -43.19 0.16
N GLU A 66 7.90 -42.76 0.49
CA GLU A 66 8.18 -41.81 1.57
C GLU A 66 7.60 -40.41 1.31
N PHE A 67 7.45 -40.01 0.04
CA PHE A 67 6.95 -38.70 -0.36
C PHE A 67 5.44 -38.66 -0.64
N LEU A 68 4.75 -39.80 -0.45
CA LEU A 68 3.29 -39.88 -0.61
C LEU A 68 2.58 -39.61 0.72
N SER A 69 1.44 -38.94 0.62
CA SER A 69 0.61 -38.70 1.80
C SER A 69 -0.13 -39.95 2.23
N GLU A 70 -0.12 -40.22 3.53
CA GLU A 70 -0.88 -41.31 4.15
C GLU A 70 -2.40 -41.16 3.95
N THR A 71 -2.87 -39.93 3.71
CA THR A 71 -4.29 -39.62 3.45
C THR A 71 -4.83 -40.33 2.22
N LEU A 72 -3.98 -40.73 1.28
CA LEU A 72 -4.42 -41.50 0.12
C LEU A 72 -5.00 -42.86 0.54
N TYR A 73 -4.40 -43.51 1.55
CA TYR A 73 -4.65 -44.92 1.89
C TYR A 73 -5.22 -45.15 3.31
N ARG A 74 -5.03 -44.24 4.28
CA ARG A 74 -5.48 -44.41 5.69
C ARG A 74 -6.91 -43.92 5.98
N ARG A 75 -7.73 -43.58 4.95
CA ARG A 75 -9.10 -43.06 5.13
C ARG A 75 -10.05 -44.12 5.71
N ARG A 76 -10.77 -43.77 6.79
CA ARG A 76 -11.78 -44.64 7.43
C ARG A 76 -13.14 -44.49 6.73
N ASN A 77 -13.47 -45.40 5.81
CA ASN A 77 -14.83 -45.58 5.32
C ASN A 77 -15.50 -46.74 6.08
N VAL A 78 -16.67 -46.49 6.66
CA VAL A 78 -17.39 -47.43 7.53
C VAL A 78 -17.75 -48.74 6.81
N PHE A 79 -18.16 -48.67 5.55
CA PHE A 79 -18.55 -49.82 4.74
C PHE A 79 -17.33 -50.65 4.28
N ARG A 80 -16.18 -50.00 4.11
CA ARG A 80 -14.91 -50.69 3.79
C ARG A 80 -14.41 -51.51 4.98
N GLN A 81 -14.52 -50.98 6.20
CA GLN A 81 -14.15 -51.70 7.43
C GLN A 81 -15.10 -52.86 7.73
N ALA A 82 -16.38 -52.74 7.37
CA ALA A 82 -17.39 -53.79 7.53
C ALA A 82 -17.25 -54.96 6.53
N GLY A 83 -16.27 -54.94 5.61
CA GLY A 83 -15.96 -56.07 4.72
C GLY A 83 -16.94 -56.26 3.55
N PHE A 84 -17.75 -55.24 3.22
CA PHE A 84 -18.75 -55.28 2.13
C PHE A 84 -18.14 -55.54 0.74
N LEU A 85 -16.84 -55.29 0.57
CA LEU A 85 -16.03 -55.56 -0.64
C LEU A 85 -15.80 -57.05 -0.97
N ARG A 86 -16.28 -58.02 -0.17
CA ARG A 86 -16.15 -59.46 -0.50
C ARG A 86 -16.86 -59.85 -1.81
N PHE A 87 -17.96 -59.18 -2.17
CA PHE A 87 -18.69 -59.45 -3.42
C PHE A 87 -18.04 -58.76 -4.63
N ALA A 88 -17.60 -57.51 -4.48
CA ALA A 88 -16.91 -56.73 -5.51
C ALA A 88 -15.54 -57.31 -5.91
N LYS A 89 -14.86 -58.06 -5.03
CA LYS A 89 -13.61 -58.78 -5.37
C LYS A 89 -13.82 -59.89 -6.41
N LYS A 90 -15.00 -60.52 -6.46
CA LYS A 90 -15.33 -61.60 -7.41
C LYS A 90 -15.99 -61.10 -8.71
N LEU A 91 -16.47 -59.87 -8.74
CA LEU A 91 -17.18 -59.30 -9.89
C LEU A 91 -16.33 -59.30 -11.19
N PRO A 92 -15.03 -58.92 -11.19
CA PRO A 92 -14.19 -58.98 -12.39
C PRO A 92 -13.94 -60.42 -12.89
N GLU A 93 -13.79 -61.38 -11.97
CA GLU A 93 -13.66 -62.80 -12.35
C GLU A 93 -14.95 -63.33 -12.97
N ILE A 94 -16.11 -62.95 -12.43
CA ILE A 94 -17.43 -63.36 -12.95
C ILE A 94 -17.70 -62.73 -14.32
N THR A 95 -17.47 -61.43 -14.50
CA THR A 95 -17.73 -60.73 -15.78
C THR A 95 -16.76 -61.13 -16.89
N LYS A 96 -15.50 -61.46 -16.53
CA LYS A 96 -14.50 -62.01 -17.46
C LYS A 96 -14.83 -63.46 -17.85
N LYS A 97 -15.35 -64.27 -16.93
CA LYS A 97 -15.77 -65.66 -17.16
C LYS A 97 -17.05 -65.77 -18.01
N ILE A 98 -17.94 -64.76 -17.96
CA ILE A 98 -19.18 -64.68 -18.78
C ILE A 98 -18.94 -63.94 -20.12
N GLY A 99 -17.75 -63.37 -20.35
CA GLY A 99 -17.40 -62.68 -21.61
C GLY A 99 -18.08 -61.32 -21.82
N ILE A 100 -18.76 -60.78 -20.80
CA ILE A 100 -19.53 -59.52 -20.86
C ILE A 100 -18.62 -58.34 -21.22
N VAL A 101 -17.42 -58.27 -20.64
CA VAL A 101 -16.44 -57.19 -20.90
C VAL A 101 -16.01 -57.19 -22.38
N THR A 102 -15.71 -58.37 -22.93
CA THR A 102 -15.31 -58.54 -24.33
C THR A 102 -16.47 -58.24 -25.30
N PHE A 103 -17.70 -58.63 -24.93
CA PHE A 103 -18.91 -58.35 -25.70
C PHE A 103 -19.25 -56.86 -25.74
N LEU A 104 -19.35 -56.21 -24.57
CA LEU A 104 -19.66 -54.78 -24.46
C LEU A 104 -18.63 -53.94 -25.21
N ARG A 105 -17.36 -54.35 -25.19
CA ARG A 105 -16.32 -53.63 -25.92
C ARG A 105 -16.39 -53.82 -27.43
N LYS A 106 -16.67 -55.02 -27.93
CA LYS A 106 -16.95 -55.24 -29.36
C LYS A 106 -18.15 -54.43 -29.83
N PHE A 107 -19.16 -54.28 -28.97
CA PHE A 107 -20.36 -53.49 -29.25
C PHE A 107 -20.06 -51.98 -29.24
N LEU A 108 -19.31 -51.49 -28.25
CA LEU A 108 -18.97 -50.06 -28.10
C LEU A 108 -17.85 -49.59 -29.04
N PHE A 109 -16.96 -50.49 -29.47
CA PHE A 109 -15.80 -50.19 -30.33
C PHE A 109 -15.66 -51.21 -31.49
N PRO A 110 -16.45 -51.08 -32.56
CA PRO A 110 -16.35 -51.96 -33.73
C PRO A 110 -15.10 -51.64 -34.55
N GLN A 111 -14.06 -52.47 -34.45
CA GLN A 111 -12.86 -52.70 -35.31
C GLN A 111 -12.24 -51.64 -36.26
N THR A 112 -12.59 -50.36 -36.26
CA THR A 112 -11.98 -49.32 -37.13
C THR A 112 -11.26 -48.21 -36.38
N MET A 113 -10.57 -48.53 -35.28
CA MET A 113 -9.61 -47.63 -34.65
C MET A 113 -8.20 -48.23 -34.73
N LYS A 114 -7.34 -47.60 -35.55
CA LYS A 114 -5.89 -47.84 -35.58
C LYS A 114 -5.36 -47.90 -34.15
N LYS A 115 -4.45 -48.85 -33.87
CA LYS A 115 -3.62 -48.87 -32.65
C LYS A 115 -2.93 -47.51 -32.49
N VAL A 116 -3.56 -46.60 -31.76
CA VAL A 116 -2.87 -45.46 -31.15
C VAL A 116 -2.05 -46.05 -30.02
N SER A 117 -0.78 -45.67 -29.89
CA SER A 117 0.07 -46.12 -28.79
C SER A 117 -0.64 -45.84 -27.46
N HIS A 118 -0.93 -46.91 -26.70
CA HIS A 118 -1.66 -46.84 -25.43
C HIS A 118 -0.94 -45.99 -24.35
N GLU A 119 0.29 -45.55 -24.59
CA GLU A 119 1.07 -44.71 -23.68
C GLU A 119 0.70 -43.22 -23.70
N VAL A 120 -0.02 -42.75 -24.73
CA VAL A 120 -0.26 -41.29 -24.96
C VAL A 120 -1.75 -40.89 -24.92
N ALA A 121 -2.66 -41.83 -24.61
CA ALA A 121 -4.09 -41.54 -24.55
C ALA A 121 -4.53 -41.05 -23.15
N ASN A 122 -5.29 -39.95 -23.10
CA ASN A 122 -5.95 -39.47 -21.88
C ASN A 122 -6.86 -40.56 -21.29
N ARG A 123 -7.05 -40.56 -19.95
CA ARG A 123 -8.07 -41.41 -19.35
C ARG A 123 -9.42 -41.08 -19.95
N TRP A 124 -10.29 -42.07 -20.09
CA TRP A 124 -11.64 -41.83 -20.61
C TRP A 124 -12.42 -40.86 -19.71
N SER A 125 -12.06 -40.76 -18.43
CA SER A 125 -12.66 -39.83 -17.47
C SER A 125 -12.09 -38.42 -17.48
N ASP A 126 -10.97 -38.19 -18.14
CA ASP A 126 -10.32 -36.88 -18.20
C ASP A 126 -10.77 -36.08 -19.43
N CYS A 127 -10.54 -34.77 -19.38
CA CYS A 127 -10.81 -33.92 -20.54
C CYS A 127 -9.76 -34.14 -21.63
N GLY A 128 -10.20 -34.50 -22.83
CA GLY A 128 -9.34 -34.78 -23.98
C GLY A 128 -9.13 -33.61 -24.96
N CYS A 129 -9.52 -32.38 -24.61
CA CYS A 129 -9.58 -31.28 -25.58
C CYS A 129 -8.24 -30.54 -25.74
N LYS A 130 -7.98 -29.97 -26.93
CA LYS A 130 -6.74 -29.22 -27.24
C LYS A 130 -6.41 -28.06 -26.28
N THR A 131 -7.40 -27.54 -25.55
CA THR A 131 -7.24 -26.41 -24.62
C THR A 131 -7.01 -26.83 -23.16
N CYS A 132 -7.19 -28.12 -22.84
CA CYS A 132 -6.84 -28.69 -21.53
C CYS A 132 -5.71 -29.74 -21.65
N VAL A 133 -5.37 -30.09 -22.89
CA VAL A 133 -4.43 -31.14 -23.26
C VAL A 133 -3.40 -30.59 -24.23
N SER A 134 -2.30 -30.10 -23.69
CA SER A 134 -1.00 -30.20 -24.34
C SER A 134 -0.28 -31.43 -23.75
N TRP A 135 -0.67 -32.63 -24.18
CA TRP A 135 0.35 -33.70 -24.28
C TRP A 135 1.23 -33.34 -25.47
N THR A 136 1.98 -32.24 -25.32
CA THR A 136 3.17 -32.02 -26.11
C THR A 136 4.20 -32.99 -25.54
N ASN A 137 5.02 -33.55 -26.42
CA ASN A 137 6.08 -34.49 -26.10
C ASN A 137 7.24 -33.81 -25.32
N THR A 138 6.90 -32.92 -24.38
CA THR A 138 7.79 -31.96 -23.74
C THR A 138 7.77 -32.20 -22.24
N ASP A 139 8.90 -32.63 -21.70
CA ASP A 139 9.12 -32.77 -20.26
C ASP A 139 9.27 -31.43 -19.52
N LYS A 140 8.52 -30.39 -19.91
CA LYS A 140 8.67 -29.02 -19.38
C LYS A 140 7.31 -28.41 -19.04
N LEU A 141 7.28 -27.62 -17.97
CA LEU A 141 6.14 -26.79 -17.57
C LEU A 141 5.95 -25.63 -18.55
N ASN A 142 4.71 -25.16 -18.67
CA ASN A 142 4.39 -23.89 -19.31
C ASN A 142 4.82 -22.74 -18.37
N VAL A 143 5.55 -21.77 -18.92
CA VAL A 143 6.11 -20.65 -18.17
C VAL A 143 5.91 -19.38 -18.99
N ILE A 144 5.24 -18.39 -18.39
CA ILE A 144 5.10 -17.05 -18.97
C ILE A 144 6.24 -16.19 -18.43
N VAL A 145 7.10 -15.71 -19.33
CA VAL A 145 8.24 -14.86 -18.99
C VAL A 145 7.93 -13.41 -19.37
N LYS A 146 8.06 -12.49 -18.40
CA LYS A 146 8.07 -11.05 -18.66
C LYS A 146 9.49 -10.53 -18.37
N GLN A 147 10.12 -9.91 -19.37
CA GLN A 147 11.52 -9.45 -19.29
C GLN A 147 11.66 -8.00 -19.82
N PRO A 148 12.69 -7.25 -19.38
CA PRO A 148 12.94 -5.89 -19.86
C PRO A 148 13.32 -5.85 -21.36
N SER A 149 13.14 -4.71 -22.02
CA SER A 149 13.54 -4.55 -23.42
C SER A 149 15.07 -4.55 -23.58
N ILE A 150 15.57 -4.90 -24.78
CA ILE A 150 17.01 -4.93 -25.08
C ILE A 150 17.64 -3.54 -24.90
N SER A 151 16.89 -2.47 -25.18
CA SER A 151 17.31 -1.08 -24.96
C SER A 151 17.56 -0.78 -23.48
N ASP A 152 16.73 -1.29 -22.57
CA ASP A 152 16.83 -0.99 -21.14
C ASP A 152 17.99 -1.74 -20.47
N LEU A 153 18.25 -2.96 -20.93
CA LEU A 153 19.40 -3.77 -20.48
C LEU A 153 20.74 -3.08 -20.80
N LEU A 154 20.83 -2.34 -21.91
CA LEU A 154 22.03 -1.61 -22.31
C LEU A 154 22.22 -0.30 -21.53
N ILE A 155 21.15 0.28 -20.98
CA ILE A 155 21.18 1.54 -20.21
C ILE A 155 21.43 1.28 -18.71
N SER A 156 20.94 0.16 -18.19
CA SER A 156 20.82 -0.09 -16.75
C SER A 156 22.15 -0.37 -16.02
N ASN A 157 23.18 -0.95 -16.66
CA ASN A 157 24.44 -1.42 -16.04
C ASN A 157 24.30 -2.29 -14.76
N LYS A 158 23.08 -2.60 -14.30
CA LYS A 158 22.79 -3.46 -13.14
C LYS A 158 22.58 -4.90 -13.60
N PRO A 159 22.86 -5.91 -12.77
CA PRO A 159 22.50 -7.29 -13.08
C PRO A 159 20.97 -7.48 -13.10
N VAL A 160 20.48 -8.43 -13.90
CA VAL A 160 19.05 -8.79 -13.98
C VAL A 160 18.69 -9.64 -12.76
N GLU A 161 17.73 -9.19 -11.96
CA GLU A 161 17.17 -9.94 -10.84
C GLU A 161 16.01 -10.83 -11.31
N ASN A 162 15.94 -12.07 -10.84
CA ASN A 162 14.95 -13.04 -11.31
C ASN A 162 13.89 -13.31 -10.23
N VAL A 163 12.62 -13.44 -10.62
CA VAL A 163 11.53 -13.76 -9.67
C VAL A 163 10.64 -14.86 -10.23
N ILE A 164 10.45 -15.93 -9.45
CA ILE A 164 9.60 -17.06 -9.79
C ILE A 164 8.27 -16.93 -9.06
N PHE A 165 7.17 -16.86 -9.81
CA PHE A 165 5.80 -16.79 -9.32
C PHE A 165 5.11 -18.14 -9.41
N ILE A 166 4.64 -18.66 -8.26
CA ILE A 166 4.02 -19.98 -8.11
C ILE A 166 2.57 -19.80 -7.65
N HIS A 167 1.61 -20.25 -8.46
CA HIS A 167 0.18 -20.07 -8.18
C HIS A 167 -0.38 -21.09 -7.17
N GLY A 168 -1.58 -20.79 -6.64
CA GLY A 168 -2.33 -21.64 -5.72
C GLY A 168 -3.10 -22.80 -6.37
N PHE A 169 -3.85 -23.54 -5.55
CA PHE A 169 -4.63 -24.71 -5.98
C PHE A 169 -5.71 -24.33 -7.01
N MET A 170 -5.90 -25.16 -8.04
CA MET A 170 -6.90 -24.96 -9.11
C MET A 170 -6.76 -23.62 -9.87
N SER A 171 -5.53 -23.09 -9.96
CA SER A 171 -5.18 -21.86 -10.67
C SER A 171 -4.11 -22.12 -11.73
N SER A 172 -3.57 -21.07 -12.35
CA SER A 172 -2.46 -21.12 -13.30
C SER A 172 -1.61 -19.85 -13.25
N SER A 173 -0.56 -19.76 -14.06
CA SER A 173 0.23 -18.55 -14.31
C SER A 173 -0.64 -17.33 -14.70
N SER A 174 -1.86 -17.58 -15.21
CA SER A 174 -2.84 -16.54 -15.51
C SER A 174 -3.25 -15.74 -14.28
N PHE A 175 -3.16 -16.31 -13.08
CA PHE A 175 -3.40 -15.59 -11.83
C PHE A 175 -2.44 -14.41 -11.71
N TRP A 176 -1.13 -14.68 -11.75
CA TRP A 176 -0.10 -13.66 -11.61
C TRP A 176 -0.06 -12.69 -12.77
N THR A 177 -0.26 -13.16 -14.00
CA THR A 177 -0.23 -12.27 -15.17
C THR A 177 -1.40 -11.28 -15.17
N ASN A 178 -2.58 -11.70 -14.71
CA ASN A 178 -3.76 -10.85 -14.67
C ASN A 178 -3.87 -9.99 -13.40
N THR A 179 -3.23 -10.38 -12.28
CA THR A 179 -3.30 -9.63 -11.01
C THR A 179 -2.07 -8.78 -10.75
N VAL A 180 -0.86 -9.25 -11.08
CA VAL A 180 0.41 -8.58 -10.80
C VAL A 180 1.02 -8.03 -12.08
N PHE A 181 1.28 -8.87 -13.10
CA PHE A 181 2.11 -8.42 -14.24
C PHE A 181 1.47 -7.32 -15.08
N LYS A 182 0.13 -7.28 -15.15
CA LYS A 182 -0.63 -6.24 -15.85
C LYS A 182 -0.47 -4.84 -15.22
N TYR A 183 -0.17 -4.79 -13.93
CA TYR A 183 -0.12 -3.55 -13.15
C TYR A 183 1.31 -3.14 -12.78
N LEU A 184 2.32 -3.93 -13.18
CA LEU A 184 3.70 -3.50 -13.16
C LEU A 184 3.83 -2.33 -14.16
N PRO A 185 4.17 -1.10 -13.71
CA PRO A 185 4.16 0.07 -14.58
C PRO A 185 5.11 -0.11 -15.77
N GLU A 186 4.87 0.54 -16.90
CA GLU A 186 5.79 0.49 -18.07
C GLU A 186 7.21 0.93 -17.68
N THR A 187 7.37 1.74 -16.63
CA THR A 187 8.65 2.09 -16.01
C THR A 187 9.36 0.94 -15.27
N THR A 188 8.76 -0.25 -15.11
CA THR A 188 9.46 -1.46 -14.64
C THR A 188 10.52 -1.96 -15.61
N GLU A 189 10.61 -1.39 -16.81
CA GLU A 189 11.82 -1.44 -17.65
C GLU A 189 13.06 -0.81 -16.98
N LYS A 190 12.88 0.08 -15.97
CA LYS A 190 13.98 0.66 -15.17
C LYS A 190 14.43 -0.19 -13.98
N ALA A 191 13.60 -1.11 -13.50
CA ALA A 191 13.96 -2.05 -12.44
C ALA A 191 14.30 -3.37 -13.11
N ASN A 192 15.58 -3.71 -13.21
CA ASN A 192 16.10 -4.79 -14.04
C ASN A 192 15.65 -6.20 -13.58
N TYR A 193 14.36 -6.53 -13.70
CA TYR A 193 13.76 -7.77 -13.20
C TYR A 193 13.21 -8.63 -14.33
N ARG A 194 13.42 -9.94 -14.23
CA ARG A 194 12.81 -10.96 -15.08
C ARG A 194 11.84 -11.80 -14.27
N PHE A 195 10.58 -11.79 -14.66
CA PHE A 195 9.50 -12.48 -13.96
C PHE A 195 9.12 -13.77 -14.69
N PHE A 196 8.96 -14.86 -13.93
CA PHE A 196 8.55 -16.17 -14.43
C PHE A 196 7.27 -16.60 -13.73
N ALA A 197 6.12 -16.55 -14.41
CA ALA A 197 4.88 -17.13 -13.91
C ALA A 197 4.73 -18.56 -14.43
N VAL A 198 4.69 -19.54 -13.52
CA VAL A 198 4.77 -20.97 -13.86
C VAL A 198 3.39 -21.62 -13.75
N ASP A 199 2.97 -22.39 -14.75
CA ASP A 199 1.87 -23.34 -14.60
C ASP A 199 2.40 -24.61 -13.92
N LEU A 200 1.86 -24.97 -12.76
CA LEU A 200 2.27 -26.18 -12.04
C LEU A 200 1.92 -27.46 -12.82
N LEU A 201 2.69 -28.53 -12.61
CA LEU A 201 2.42 -29.87 -13.16
C LEU A 201 0.95 -30.26 -12.89
N GLY A 202 0.17 -30.58 -13.93
CA GLY A 202 -1.25 -30.91 -13.77
C GLY A 202 -2.23 -29.73 -13.85
N PHE A 203 -1.74 -28.49 -13.92
CA PHE A 203 -2.55 -27.25 -13.92
C PHE A 203 -2.27 -26.39 -15.16
N GLY A 204 -3.19 -25.46 -15.45
CA GLY A 204 -3.09 -24.58 -16.62
C GLY A 204 -2.81 -25.33 -17.92
N ASP A 205 -1.81 -24.84 -18.64
CA ASP A 205 -1.34 -25.37 -19.92
C ASP A 205 -0.07 -26.26 -19.75
N SER A 206 0.27 -26.63 -18.52
CA SER A 206 1.36 -27.58 -18.20
C SER A 206 0.96 -29.05 -18.40
N PRO A 207 1.95 -29.96 -18.56
CA PRO A 207 1.71 -31.39 -18.77
C PRO A 207 0.90 -32.04 -17.64
N LYS A 208 0.12 -33.07 -17.98
CA LYS A 208 -0.77 -33.79 -17.03
C LYS A 208 -0.52 -35.30 -17.12
N PRO A 209 0.64 -35.80 -16.64
CA PRO A 209 1.04 -37.17 -16.89
C PRO A 209 0.12 -38.15 -16.18
N ARG A 210 -0.35 -39.17 -16.92
CA ARG A 210 -1.20 -40.23 -16.34
C ARG A 210 -0.49 -41.02 -15.24
N ALA A 211 0.83 -41.19 -15.35
CA ALA A 211 1.63 -41.93 -14.37
C ALA A 211 2.09 -41.08 -13.17
N SER A 212 1.88 -39.76 -13.19
CA SER A 212 2.37 -38.88 -12.12
C SER A 212 1.53 -39.02 -10.86
N GLN A 213 2.22 -38.93 -9.72
CA GLN A 213 1.60 -38.87 -8.40
C GLN A 213 1.38 -37.43 -7.94
N TYR A 214 1.77 -36.42 -8.73
CA TYR A 214 1.71 -35.00 -8.41
C TYR A 214 2.24 -34.70 -7.00
N SER A 215 3.34 -35.36 -6.65
CA SER A 215 4.02 -35.21 -5.36
C SER A 215 4.74 -33.85 -5.27
N LEU A 216 5.02 -33.41 -4.04
CA LEU A 216 5.79 -32.18 -3.80
C LEU A 216 7.14 -32.21 -4.55
N ASN A 217 7.84 -33.35 -4.55
CA ASN A 217 9.11 -33.50 -5.25
C ASN A 217 8.96 -33.41 -6.78
N GLU A 218 7.94 -34.07 -7.37
CA GLU A 218 7.69 -33.96 -8.82
C GLU A 218 7.44 -32.50 -9.23
N HIS A 219 6.70 -31.73 -8.41
CA HIS A 219 6.51 -30.30 -8.66
C HIS A 219 7.82 -29.50 -8.60
N VAL A 220 8.67 -29.75 -7.59
CA VAL A 220 9.97 -29.09 -7.43
C VAL A 220 10.93 -29.43 -8.58
N GLU A 221 11.03 -30.71 -8.96
CA GLU A 221 11.86 -31.18 -10.07
C GLU A 221 11.41 -30.59 -11.41
N MET A 222 10.09 -30.49 -11.64
CA MET A 222 9.56 -29.88 -12.85
C MET A 222 9.84 -28.38 -12.91
N ILE A 223 9.78 -27.65 -11.79
CA ILE A 223 10.16 -26.23 -11.73
C ILE A 223 11.67 -26.07 -11.99
N GLU A 224 12.50 -26.93 -11.41
CA GLU A 224 13.95 -26.95 -11.66
C GLU A 224 14.25 -27.17 -13.15
N LYS A 225 13.67 -28.21 -13.76
CA LYS A 225 13.89 -28.59 -15.17
C LYS A 225 13.34 -27.58 -16.17
N SER A 226 12.32 -26.82 -15.79
CA SER A 226 11.59 -25.92 -16.72
C SER A 226 11.97 -24.45 -16.54
N VAL A 227 12.37 -24.05 -15.33
CA VAL A 227 12.64 -22.66 -14.97
C VAL A 227 14.11 -22.50 -14.57
N VAL A 228 14.57 -23.16 -13.51
CA VAL A 228 15.90 -22.86 -12.93
C VAL A 228 17.04 -23.23 -13.87
N LEU A 229 17.12 -24.50 -14.32
CA LEU A 229 18.22 -25.00 -15.15
C LEU A 229 18.26 -24.36 -16.55
N PRO A 230 17.14 -24.28 -17.32
CA PRO A 230 17.19 -23.74 -18.68
C PRO A 230 17.54 -22.24 -18.73
N ASN A 231 17.32 -21.53 -17.63
CA ASN A 231 17.53 -20.09 -17.53
C ASN A 231 18.80 -19.73 -16.75
N ASN A 232 19.57 -20.72 -16.30
CA ASN A 232 20.79 -20.57 -15.50
C ASN A 232 20.61 -19.60 -14.32
N LEU A 233 19.53 -19.80 -13.54
CA LEU A 233 19.21 -18.91 -12.43
C LEU A 233 20.15 -19.15 -11.25
N THR A 234 21.17 -18.29 -11.10
CA THR A 234 22.12 -18.32 -9.98
C THR A 234 21.66 -17.51 -8.77
N SER A 235 20.72 -16.59 -8.97
CA SER A 235 20.13 -15.72 -7.95
C SER A 235 18.69 -15.38 -8.32
N PHE A 236 17.74 -15.66 -7.44
CA PHE A 236 16.32 -15.36 -7.68
C PHE A 236 15.50 -15.20 -6.39
N HIS A 237 14.30 -14.64 -6.54
CA HIS A 237 13.27 -14.52 -5.51
C HIS A 237 12.12 -15.50 -5.80
N VAL A 238 11.42 -15.95 -4.77
CA VAL A 238 10.24 -16.83 -4.91
C VAL A 238 9.02 -16.10 -4.35
N VAL A 239 7.97 -16.00 -5.16
CA VAL A 239 6.67 -15.47 -4.75
C VAL A 239 5.62 -16.55 -4.95
N ALA A 240 4.85 -16.86 -3.91
CA ALA A 240 3.93 -17.98 -3.95
C ALA A 240 2.59 -17.65 -3.26
N HIS A 241 1.50 -18.25 -3.73
CA HIS A 241 0.15 -18.08 -3.18
C HIS A 241 -0.49 -19.42 -2.82
N SER A 242 -1.18 -19.51 -1.68
CA SER A 242 -1.97 -20.67 -1.26
C SER A 242 -1.16 -21.99 -1.29
N MET A 243 -1.66 -23.08 -1.90
CA MET A 243 -0.89 -24.33 -2.10
C MET A 243 0.50 -24.10 -2.70
N GLY A 244 0.64 -23.10 -3.58
CA GLY A 244 1.90 -22.72 -4.18
C GLY A 244 2.96 -22.37 -3.15
N CYS A 245 2.59 -21.90 -1.95
CA CYS A 245 3.52 -21.60 -0.86
C CYS A 245 4.27 -22.85 -0.39
N ILE A 246 3.62 -24.00 -0.30
CA ILE A 246 4.28 -25.26 0.11
C ILE A 246 5.34 -25.65 -0.93
N ILE A 247 4.97 -25.56 -2.21
CA ILE A 247 5.90 -25.82 -3.33
C ILE A 247 7.02 -24.78 -3.34
N GLY A 248 6.70 -23.50 -3.15
CA GLY A 248 7.67 -22.40 -3.14
C GLY A 248 8.68 -22.51 -2.00
N ILE A 249 8.24 -22.92 -0.80
CA ILE A 249 9.12 -23.22 0.33
C ILE A 249 10.06 -24.39 -0.02
N ALA A 250 9.55 -25.46 -0.64
CA ALA A 250 10.36 -26.62 -1.03
C ALA A 250 11.38 -26.29 -2.14
N VAL A 251 10.97 -25.51 -3.16
CA VAL A 251 11.86 -24.99 -4.21
C VAL A 251 12.94 -24.12 -3.57
N ALA A 252 12.55 -23.17 -2.72
CA ALA A 252 13.51 -22.28 -2.08
C ALA A 252 14.48 -23.04 -1.17
N ALA A 253 14.02 -24.07 -0.45
CA ALA A 253 14.88 -24.89 0.40
C ALA A 253 15.85 -25.77 -0.41
N LYS A 254 15.45 -26.23 -1.61
CA LYS A 254 16.35 -26.96 -2.52
C LYS A 254 17.44 -26.05 -3.10
N PHE A 255 17.11 -24.79 -3.35
CA PHE A 255 18.01 -23.78 -3.91
C PHE A 255 18.37 -22.70 -2.89
N SER A 256 18.58 -23.07 -1.63
CA SER A 256 18.75 -22.13 -0.52
C SER A 256 19.91 -21.16 -0.73
N ASP A 257 20.93 -21.56 -1.48
CA ASP A 257 22.12 -20.75 -1.79
C ASP A 257 21.87 -19.76 -2.95
N SER A 258 20.82 -19.97 -3.73
CA SER A 258 20.43 -19.13 -4.88
C SER A 258 19.19 -18.28 -4.61
N VAL A 259 18.42 -18.56 -3.56
CA VAL A 259 17.19 -17.81 -3.24
C VAL A 259 17.51 -16.64 -2.31
N LYS A 260 17.23 -15.41 -2.76
CA LYS A 260 17.42 -14.20 -1.95
C LYS A 260 16.30 -13.95 -0.94
N SER A 261 15.06 -14.13 -1.38
CA SER A 261 13.89 -14.00 -0.51
C SER A 261 12.71 -14.84 -0.99
N VAL A 262 11.81 -15.11 -0.05
CA VAL A 262 10.56 -15.83 -0.27
C VAL A 262 9.40 -14.97 0.25
N ALA A 263 8.44 -14.66 -0.63
CA ALA A 263 7.18 -14.01 -0.27
C ALA A 263 6.04 -15.03 -0.40
N LEU A 264 5.36 -15.31 0.71
CA LEU A 264 4.30 -16.30 0.82
C LEU A 264 2.97 -15.59 1.06
N VAL A 265 1.98 -15.82 0.21
CA VAL A 265 0.66 -15.18 0.34
C VAL A 265 -0.39 -16.23 0.69
N ALA A 266 -1.03 -16.07 1.85
CA ALA A 266 -1.97 -17.00 2.44
C ALA A 266 -1.45 -18.46 2.47
N PRO A 267 -0.28 -18.73 3.11
CA PRO A 267 0.29 -20.07 3.13
C PRO A 267 -0.52 -21.01 4.05
N PRO A 268 -0.95 -22.19 3.57
CA PRO A 268 -1.58 -23.21 4.40
C PRO A 268 -0.53 -23.90 5.30
N TYR A 269 -0.20 -23.26 6.41
CA TYR A 269 0.73 -23.79 7.40
C TYR A 269 0.00 -24.51 8.53
N LEU A 270 0.17 -25.83 8.57
CA LEU A 270 -0.55 -26.72 9.49
C LEU A 270 0.37 -27.38 10.55
N GLY A 271 1.66 -27.04 10.52
CA GLY A 271 2.68 -27.31 11.54
C GLY A 271 2.60 -28.62 12.32
N ASP A 272 3.30 -29.66 11.85
CA ASP A 272 3.95 -30.68 12.70
C ASP A 272 4.67 -31.69 11.79
N SER A 273 5.95 -31.98 12.02
CA SER A 273 6.71 -32.99 11.26
C SER A 273 6.51 -34.43 11.79
N LYS A 274 5.37 -34.70 12.44
CA LYS A 274 5.11 -35.97 13.16
C LYS A 274 4.36 -36.98 12.29
N GLU A 275 4.44 -38.25 12.67
CA GLU A 275 3.64 -39.31 12.05
C GLU A 275 2.14 -38.99 12.24
N GLY A 276 1.37 -38.94 11.14
CA GLY A 276 -0.03 -38.52 11.15
C GLY A 276 -0.32 -37.08 10.73
N ALA A 277 0.70 -36.21 10.58
CA ALA A 277 0.51 -34.79 10.23
C ALA A 277 -0.33 -34.55 8.96
N SER A 278 -0.22 -35.42 7.96
CA SER A 278 -1.04 -35.30 6.75
C SER A 278 -2.52 -35.56 6.99
N CYS A 279 -2.85 -36.47 7.92
CA CYS A 279 -4.25 -36.73 8.30
C CYS A 279 -4.82 -35.56 9.10
N ASP A 280 -4.02 -34.95 9.98
CA ASP A 280 -4.41 -33.75 10.71
C ASP A 280 -4.64 -32.59 9.75
N ALA A 281 -3.76 -32.41 8.77
CA ALA A 281 -3.92 -31.41 7.71
C ALA A 281 -5.23 -31.61 6.93
N LEU A 282 -5.56 -32.85 6.55
CA LEU A 282 -6.84 -33.16 5.89
C LEU A 282 -8.04 -32.84 6.78
N ASN A 283 -7.98 -33.14 8.07
CA ASN A 283 -9.08 -32.84 9.01
C ASN A 283 -9.30 -31.33 9.18
N VAL A 284 -8.23 -30.53 9.15
CA VAL A 284 -8.32 -29.07 9.26
C VAL A 284 -8.86 -28.45 7.97
N ILE A 285 -8.33 -28.85 6.80
CA ILE A 285 -8.69 -28.21 5.52
C ILE A 285 -10.06 -28.69 5.01
N ALA A 286 -10.40 -29.94 5.28
CA ALA A 286 -11.57 -30.61 4.74
C ALA A 286 -12.49 -31.15 5.85
N GLU A 287 -12.70 -30.38 6.91
CA GLU A 287 -13.61 -30.77 7.99
C GLU A 287 -14.99 -31.13 7.43
N LYS A 288 -15.58 -32.24 7.90
CA LYS A 288 -16.88 -32.77 7.45
C LYS A 288 -18.06 -31.90 7.93
N LYS A 289 -18.15 -30.68 7.40
CA LYS A 289 -19.17 -29.67 7.68
C LYS A 289 -20.15 -29.54 6.52
N LEU A 290 -21.43 -29.33 6.82
CA LEU A 290 -22.47 -29.06 5.82
C LEU A 290 -22.55 -27.58 5.40
N TRP A 291 -22.03 -26.67 6.24
CA TRP A 291 -22.06 -25.23 6.00
C TRP A 291 -20.75 -24.56 6.44
N PRO A 292 -20.24 -23.54 5.74
CA PRO A 292 -20.75 -22.99 4.46
C PRO A 292 -20.63 -23.97 3.29
N PRO A 293 -21.35 -23.76 2.17
CA PRO A 293 -21.34 -24.68 1.02
C PRO A 293 -19.93 -24.96 0.50
N THR A 294 -19.02 -23.99 0.58
CA THR A 294 -17.61 -24.14 0.22
C THR A 294 -16.92 -25.24 1.05
N SER A 295 -17.05 -25.21 2.38
CA SER A 295 -16.50 -26.25 3.26
C SER A 295 -17.10 -27.62 2.97
N PHE A 296 -18.40 -27.69 2.67
CA PHE A 296 -19.07 -28.94 2.27
C PHE A 296 -18.49 -29.53 0.99
N PHE A 297 -18.37 -28.72 -0.07
CA PHE A 297 -17.82 -29.18 -1.34
C PHE A 297 -16.33 -29.54 -1.22
N THR A 298 -15.55 -28.77 -0.46
CA THR A 298 -14.14 -29.12 -0.17
C THR A 298 -14.04 -30.46 0.55
N ALA A 299 -14.85 -30.69 1.59
CA ALA A 299 -14.89 -31.97 2.29
C ALA A 299 -15.29 -33.12 1.35
N MET A 300 -16.32 -32.94 0.54
CA MET A 300 -16.75 -33.95 -0.43
C MET A 300 -15.61 -34.28 -1.42
N MET A 301 -14.96 -33.26 -1.98
CA MET A 301 -13.91 -33.38 -2.99
C MET A 301 -12.54 -33.81 -2.43
N ALA A 302 -12.34 -33.82 -1.12
CA ALA A 302 -11.09 -34.24 -0.47
C ALA A 302 -11.22 -35.61 0.24
N TRP A 303 -12.42 -36.00 0.69
CA TRP A 303 -12.63 -37.29 1.35
C TRP A 303 -13.03 -38.40 0.38
N TYR A 304 -13.73 -38.09 -0.70
CA TYR A 304 -14.36 -39.07 -1.60
C TYR A 304 -13.81 -38.99 -3.03
N GLU A 305 -12.90 -39.90 -3.34
CA GLU A 305 -12.15 -39.93 -4.60
C GLU A 305 -13.07 -40.15 -5.80
N HIS A 306 -14.00 -41.11 -5.73
CA HIS A 306 -14.85 -41.47 -6.85
C HIS A 306 -16.00 -40.49 -7.05
N ILE A 307 -16.53 -39.93 -5.95
CA ILE A 307 -17.47 -38.82 -6.04
C ILE A 307 -16.79 -37.63 -6.73
N GLY A 308 -15.56 -37.28 -6.31
CA GLY A 308 -14.77 -36.24 -6.95
C GLY A 308 -14.49 -36.53 -8.43
N ARG A 309 -14.17 -37.79 -8.77
CA ARG A 309 -14.00 -38.23 -10.16
C ARG A 309 -15.28 -38.06 -10.98
N GLY A 310 -16.43 -38.38 -10.40
CA GLY A 310 -17.76 -38.15 -10.98
C GLY A 310 -18.04 -36.66 -11.23
N VAL A 311 -17.72 -35.79 -10.28
CA VAL A 311 -17.86 -34.33 -10.44
C VAL A 311 -16.98 -33.82 -11.58
N CYS A 312 -15.70 -34.21 -11.64
CA CYS A 312 -14.80 -33.81 -12.73
C CYS A 312 -15.25 -34.36 -14.10
N LEU A 313 -15.86 -35.55 -14.14
CA LEU A 313 -16.46 -36.14 -15.34
C LEU A 313 -17.63 -35.31 -15.87
N VAL A 314 -18.42 -34.69 -14.99
CA VAL A 314 -19.54 -33.83 -15.39
C VAL A 314 -19.04 -32.42 -15.72
N VAL A 315 -18.15 -31.87 -14.90
CA VAL A 315 -17.73 -30.46 -14.96
C VAL A 315 -16.51 -30.27 -15.88
N CYS A 316 -15.38 -30.87 -15.54
CA CYS A 316 -14.10 -30.64 -16.24
C CYS A 316 -14.08 -31.27 -17.64
N LYS A 317 -14.58 -32.50 -17.80
CA LYS A 317 -14.61 -33.18 -19.10
C LYS A 317 -15.51 -32.47 -20.12
N HIS A 318 -16.65 -31.94 -19.66
CA HIS A 318 -17.62 -31.23 -20.51
C HIS A 318 -17.54 -29.70 -20.38
N HIS A 319 -16.41 -29.15 -19.91
CA HIS A 319 -16.30 -27.72 -19.63
C HIS A 319 -16.67 -26.82 -20.81
N ARG A 320 -16.38 -27.18 -22.07
CA ARG A 320 -16.77 -26.38 -23.24
C ARG A 320 -18.29 -26.23 -23.37
N THR A 321 -19.04 -27.26 -22.99
CA THR A 321 -20.50 -27.23 -22.96
C THR A 321 -20.95 -26.29 -21.83
N TRP A 322 -20.36 -26.41 -20.64
CA TRP A 322 -20.64 -25.51 -19.52
C TRP A 322 -20.28 -24.07 -19.81
N GLU A 323 -19.13 -23.80 -20.43
CA GLU A 323 -18.72 -22.45 -20.83
C GLU A 323 -19.75 -21.82 -21.78
N ARG A 324 -20.26 -22.59 -22.75
CA ARG A 324 -21.32 -22.12 -23.65
C ARG A 324 -22.61 -21.82 -22.90
N ILE A 325 -23.05 -22.74 -22.03
CA ILE A 325 -24.25 -22.57 -21.21
C ILE A 325 -24.11 -21.33 -20.32
N ILE A 326 -22.99 -21.17 -19.61
CA ILE A 326 -22.76 -20.04 -18.71
C ILE A 326 -22.68 -18.73 -19.50
N LYS A 327 -22.05 -18.70 -20.68
CA LYS A 327 -22.05 -17.49 -21.54
C LYS A 327 -23.47 -17.09 -21.97
N ILE A 328 -24.31 -18.06 -22.29
CA ILE A 328 -25.73 -17.83 -22.64
C ILE A 328 -26.50 -17.32 -21.42
N VAL A 329 -26.39 -18.00 -20.27
CA VAL A 329 -27.13 -17.66 -19.04
C VAL A 329 -26.70 -16.30 -18.47
N THR A 330 -25.41 -15.98 -18.52
CA THR A 330 -24.85 -14.74 -17.95
C THR A 330 -24.79 -13.58 -18.94
N TRP A 331 -25.16 -13.79 -20.21
CA TRP A 331 -25.07 -12.80 -21.29
C TRP A 331 -23.66 -12.22 -21.48
N ARG A 332 -22.61 -12.93 -21.04
CA ARG A 332 -21.21 -12.47 -21.14
C ARG A 332 -20.54 -13.03 -22.38
N LYS A 333 -19.87 -12.17 -23.15
CA LYS A 333 -19.02 -12.59 -24.28
C LYS A 333 -17.78 -13.38 -23.82
N LYS A 334 -17.24 -13.08 -22.63
CA LYS A 334 -16.06 -13.74 -22.04
C LYS A 334 -16.34 -14.11 -20.58
N LEU A 335 -15.94 -15.32 -20.18
CA LEU A 335 -16.09 -15.77 -18.80
C LEU A 335 -14.95 -15.25 -17.93
N PRO A 336 -15.19 -15.04 -16.61
CA PRO A 336 -14.12 -14.79 -15.65
C PRO A 336 -13.06 -15.89 -15.71
N THR A 337 -11.78 -15.50 -15.60
CA THR A 337 -10.64 -16.42 -15.65
C THR A 337 -10.76 -17.51 -14.57
N SER A 338 -11.21 -17.18 -13.36
CA SER A 338 -11.42 -18.14 -12.28
C SER A 338 -12.35 -19.30 -12.64
N ILE A 339 -13.42 -19.03 -13.39
CA ILE A 339 -14.36 -20.08 -13.85
C ILE A 339 -13.69 -20.96 -14.92
N MET A 340 -12.87 -20.36 -15.78
CA MET A 340 -12.14 -21.11 -16.80
C MET A 340 -11.05 -22.00 -16.17
N GLU A 341 -10.25 -21.49 -15.23
CA GLU A 341 -9.19 -22.24 -14.56
C GLU A 341 -9.74 -23.41 -13.73
N LEU A 342 -10.88 -23.21 -13.05
CA LEU A 342 -11.59 -24.28 -12.35
C LEU A 342 -11.92 -25.46 -13.28
N THR A 343 -12.08 -25.24 -14.57
CA THR A 343 -12.42 -26.31 -15.51
C THR A 343 -11.22 -26.95 -16.22
N LYS A 344 -10.00 -26.42 -15.99
CA LYS A 344 -8.78 -26.79 -16.72
C LYS A 344 -7.86 -27.80 -16.02
N HIS A 345 -8.26 -28.36 -14.87
CA HIS A 345 -7.53 -29.43 -14.19
C HIS A 345 -8.17 -30.81 -14.48
N THR A 346 -7.45 -31.90 -14.22
CA THR A 346 -8.02 -33.26 -14.21
C THR A 346 -8.35 -33.67 -12.79
N HIS A 347 -9.25 -34.64 -12.64
CA HIS A 347 -9.49 -35.23 -11.32
C HIS A 347 -8.17 -35.71 -10.71
N GLN A 348 -7.33 -36.37 -11.52
CA GLN A 348 -6.05 -36.90 -11.06
C GLN A 348 -5.11 -35.78 -10.57
N SER A 349 -4.91 -34.70 -11.33
CA SER A 349 -4.02 -33.63 -10.87
C SER A 349 -4.55 -32.90 -9.64
N GLY A 350 -5.85 -32.57 -9.60
CA GLY A 350 -6.46 -31.90 -8.45
C GLY A 350 -6.42 -32.76 -7.19
N TRP A 351 -6.86 -34.01 -7.28
CA TRP A 351 -6.95 -34.94 -6.15
C TRP A 351 -5.57 -35.29 -5.59
N HIS A 352 -4.62 -35.62 -6.47
CA HIS A 352 -3.27 -35.99 -6.03
C HIS A 352 -2.49 -34.80 -5.48
N SER A 353 -2.55 -33.60 -6.08
CA SER A 353 -1.89 -32.43 -5.52
C SER A 353 -2.48 -32.02 -4.17
N MET A 354 -3.81 -32.11 -3.99
CA MET A 354 -4.45 -31.87 -2.69
C MET A 354 -3.86 -32.79 -1.60
N HIS A 355 -3.75 -34.09 -1.87
CA HIS A 355 -3.24 -35.03 -0.88
C HIS A 355 -1.72 -34.99 -0.74
N ASN A 356 -0.95 -35.00 -1.83
CA ASN A 356 0.50 -35.13 -1.78
C ASN A 356 1.24 -33.81 -1.59
N VAL A 357 0.66 -32.67 -1.98
CA VAL A 357 1.26 -31.34 -1.75
C VAL A 357 0.67 -30.70 -0.50
N ILE A 358 -0.66 -30.53 -0.42
CA ILE A 358 -1.24 -29.80 0.71
C ILE A 358 -1.18 -30.63 2.00
N CYS A 359 -1.71 -31.86 1.97
CA CYS A 359 -1.66 -32.73 3.16
C CYS A 359 -0.24 -33.32 3.38
N GLY A 360 0.41 -33.76 2.31
CA GLY A 360 1.76 -34.34 2.37
C GLY A 360 2.84 -33.33 2.75
N GLY A 361 2.72 -32.09 2.26
CA GLY A 361 3.67 -31.01 2.52
C GLY A 361 3.78 -30.61 3.99
N ALA A 362 2.75 -30.86 4.80
CA ALA A 362 2.82 -30.63 6.26
C ALA A 362 4.00 -31.37 6.91
N LYS A 363 4.38 -32.55 6.38
CA LYS A 363 5.53 -33.34 6.86
C LYS A 363 6.88 -32.68 6.64
N PHE A 364 7.01 -31.89 5.57
CA PHE A 364 8.30 -31.37 5.08
C PHE A 364 8.47 -29.86 5.30
N THR A 365 7.37 -29.13 5.45
CA THR A 365 7.36 -27.66 5.50
C THR A 365 8.25 -27.11 6.62
N ASP A 366 8.19 -27.70 7.82
CA ASP A 366 9.04 -27.27 8.95
C ASP A 366 10.54 -27.42 8.62
N LYS A 367 10.94 -28.59 8.12
CA LYS A 367 12.32 -28.86 7.72
C LYS A 367 12.80 -27.87 6.65
N HIS A 368 11.95 -27.57 5.67
CA HIS A 368 12.28 -26.61 4.62
C HIS A 368 12.40 -25.18 5.16
N LEU A 369 11.49 -24.73 6.03
CA LEU A 369 11.59 -23.42 6.67
C LEU A 369 12.85 -23.31 7.54
N GLU A 370 13.21 -24.36 8.29
CA GLU A 370 14.46 -24.40 9.05
C GLU A 370 15.69 -24.27 8.14
N THR A 371 15.71 -24.96 6.98
CA THR A 371 16.78 -24.82 6.00
C THR A 371 16.90 -23.38 5.50
N LEU A 372 15.77 -22.75 5.13
CA LEU A 372 15.76 -21.37 4.64
C LEU A 372 16.27 -20.38 5.68
N ILE A 373 15.85 -20.53 6.93
CA ILE A 373 16.28 -19.67 8.03
C ILE A 373 17.78 -19.85 8.30
N LYS A 374 18.28 -21.10 8.28
CA LYS A 374 19.72 -21.38 8.45
C LYS A 374 20.58 -20.78 7.32
N SER A 375 20.05 -20.75 6.10
CA SER A 375 20.71 -20.14 4.94
C SER A 375 20.54 -18.62 4.88
N GLY A 376 19.87 -17.98 5.85
CA GLY A 376 19.70 -16.53 5.91
C GLY A 376 18.72 -15.96 4.88
N VAL A 377 17.86 -16.80 4.30
CA VAL A 377 16.86 -16.37 3.31
C VAL A 377 15.76 -15.56 4.01
N LYS A 378 15.45 -14.38 3.50
CA LYS A 378 14.36 -13.55 4.03
C LYS A 378 12.99 -14.17 3.69
N ILE A 379 12.15 -14.42 4.70
CA ILE A 379 10.81 -15.00 4.52
C ILE A 379 9.77 -13.98 4.96
N ASN A 380 8.94 -13.51 4.02
CA ASN A 380 7.80 -12.64 4.30
C ASN A 380 6.49 -13.39 4.04
N VAL A 381 5.52 -13.26 4.94
CA VAL A 381 4.21 -13.89 4.84
C VAL A 381 3.11 -12.83 4.91
N VAL A 382 2.23 -12.83 3.91
CA VAL A 382 1.10 -11.92 3.82
C VAL A 382 -0.20 -12.71 3.90
N GLN A 383 -1.13 -12.33 4.77
CA GLN A 383 -2.43 -12.99 4.89
C GLN A 383 -3.56 -12.02 5.24
N GLY A 384 -4.77 -12.26 4.73
CA GLY A 384 -5.95 -11.48 5.07
C GLY A 384 -6.58 -11.91 6.40
N ASP A 385 -7.06 -10.97 7.19
CA ASP A 385 -7.72 -11.24 8.49
C ASP A 385 -9.08 -11.96 8.36
N LYS A 386 -9.70 -11.92 7.18
CA LYS A 386 -10.98 -12.58 6.85
C LYS A 386 -10.79 -13.78 5.92
N ASP A 387 -9.59 -14.36 5.87
CA ASP A 387 -9.33 -15.56 5.08
C ASP A 387 -10.05 -16.78 5.67
N VAL A 388 -11.09 -17.24 4.97
CA VAL A 388 -11.90 -18.42 5.34
C VAL A 388 -11.38 -19.72 4.73
N VAL A 389 -10.41 -19.65 3.81
CA VAL A 389 -9.84 -20.82 3.10
C VAL A 389 -8.58 -21.29 3.83
N VAL A 390 -7.71 -20.36 4.19
CA VAL A 390 -6.55 -20.59 5.06
C VAL A 390 -6.76 -19.77 6.32
N PRO A 391 -7.07 -20.40 7.46
CA PRO A 391 -7.29 -19.68 8.71
C PRO A 391 -6.11 -18.80 9.10
N ILE A 392 -6.37 -17.64 9.69
CA ILE A 392 -5.31 -16.73 10.17
C ILE A 392 -4.40 -17.39 11.21
N ASP A 393 -4.88 -18.43 11.90
CA ASP A 393 -4.09 -19.24 12.82
C ASP A 393 -2.88 -19.88 12.14
N CYS A 394 -2.96 -20.20 10.84
CA CYS A 394 -1.80 -20.70 10.08
C CYS A 394 -0.63 -19.70 10.09
N LEU A 395 -0.92 -18.40 9.94
CA LEU A 395 0.07 -17.32 10.01
C LEU A 395 0.73 -17.28 11.39
N TRP A 396 -0.11 -17.24 12.43
CA TRP A 396 0.37 -17.10 13.81
C TRP A 396 1.11 -18.35 14.30
N ASN A 397 0.68 -19.54 13.88
CA ASN A 397 1.39 -20.78 14.14
C ASN A 397 2.76 -20.79 13.45
N MET A 398 2.85 -20.31 12.20
CA MET A 398 4.13 -20.20 11.50
C MET A 398 5.05 -19.20 12.21
N LYS A 399 4.56 -18.00 12.53
CA LYS A 399 5.33 -16.96 13.24
C LYS A 399 5.76 -17.40 14.64
N GLY A 400 4.88 -18.10 15.35
CA GLY A 400 5.15 -18.61 16.69
C GLY A 400 6.26 -19.67 16.67
N LYS A 401 6.28 -20.56 15.68
CA LYS A 401 7.32 -21.60 15.54
C LYS A 401 8.62 -21.05 14.93
N PHE A 402 8.52 -20.11 14.00
CA PHE A 402 9.65 -19.54 13.28
C PHE A 402 9.68 -18.00 13.44
N PRO A 403 10.29 -17.48 14.51
CA PRO A 403 10.31 -16.04 14.79
C PRO A 403 10.95 -15.19 13.68
N ALA A 404 11.84 -15.78 12.88
CA ALA A 404 12.51 -15.14 11.74
C ALA A 404 11.59 -14.85 10.54
N VAL A 405 10.39 -15.45 10.51
CA VAL A 405 9.39 -15.18 9.47
C VAL A 405 8.76 -13.81 9.73
N GLU A 406 8.83 -12.89 8.76
CA GLU A 406 8.11 -11.62 8.80
C GLU A 406 6.64 -11.86 8.42
N VAL A 407 5.70 -11.20 9.11
CA VAL A 407 4.27 -11.38 8.88
C VAL A 407 3.57 -10.03 8.67
N GLU A 408 2.67 -9.99 7.69
CA GLU A 408 1.80 -8.86 7.37
C GLU A 408 0.35 -9.35 7.33
N VAL A 409 -0.50 -8.77 8.19
CA VAL A 409 -1.95 -9.05 8.21
C VAL A 409 -2.69 -7.93 7.50
N ILE A 410 -3.46 -8.26 6.47
CA ILE A 410 -4.21 -7.29 5.69
C ILE A 410 -5.67 -7.27 6.16
N ALA A 411 -6.07 -6.18 6.81
CA ALA A 411 -7.41 -6.01 7.34
C ALA A 411 -8.49 -5.97 6.24
N GLY A 412 -9.63 -6.59 6.51
CA GLY A 412 -10.80 -6.62 5.63
C GLY A 412 -10.68 -7.49 4.37
N THR A 413 -9.65 -8.35 4.25
CA THR A 413 -9.40 -9.14 3.03
C THR A 413 -9.49 -10.65 3.25
N ASP A 414 -9.96 -11.35 2.21
CA ASP A 414 -10.08 -12.82 2.14
C ASP A 414 -8.96 -13.46 1.30
N HIS A 415 -8.99 -14.80 1.18
CA HIS A 415 -7.99 -15.62 0.46
C HIS A 415 -7.66 -15.16 -0.96
N SER A 416 -8.64 -14.56 -1.65
CA SER A 416 -8.54 -14.12 -3.04
C SER A 416 -8.26 -12.62 -3.13
N THR A 417 -8.82 -11.84 -2.21
CA THR A 417 -8.76 -10.39 -2.22
C THR A 417 -7.49 -9.83 -1.58
N VAL A 418 -6.77 -10.61 -0.76
CA VAL A 418 -5.46 -10.22 -0.19
C VAL A 418 -4.45 -9.76 -1.25
N ILE A 419 -4.49 -10.37 -2.45
CA ILE A 419 -3.70 -9.92 -3.61
C ILE A 419 -4.49 -8.91 -4.45
N MET A 420 -5.82 -9.04 -4.54
CA MET A 420 -6.62 -8.24 -5.47
C MET A 420 -6.92 -6.80 -5.00
N SER A 421 -6.97 -6.52 -3.69
CA SER A 421 -7.31 -5.21 -3.12
C SER A 421 -6.11 -4.27 -2.99
N ARG A 422 -4.89 -4.80 -2.98
CA ARG A 422 -3.63 -4.05 -2.85
C ARG A 422 -2.65 -4.32 -3.99
N ARG A 423 -3.14 -4.60 -5.20
CA ARG A 423 -2.28 -4.96 -6.36
C ARG A 423 -1.14 -3.97 -6.58
N GLU A 424 -1.40 -2.68 -6.38
CA GLU A 424 -0.42 -1.60 -6.54
C GLU A 424 0.53 -1.48 -5.33
N VAL A 425 0.05 -1.72 -4.11
CA VAL A 425 0.88 -1.65 -2.88
C VAL A 425 1.74 -2.91 -2.68
N PHE A 426 1.23 -4.09 -3.07
CA PHE A 426 1.99 -5.33 -3.12
C PHE A 426 3.12 -5.24 -4.16
N VAL A 427 2.85 -4.61 -5.31
CA VAL A 427 3.88 -4.27 -6.30
C VAL A 427 4.88 -3.28 -5.69
N ALA A 428 4.45 -2.17 -5.09
CA ALA A 428 5.35 -1.20 -4.45
C ALA A 428 6.22 -1.80 -3.33
N SER A 429 5.69 -2.75 -2.54
CA SER A 429 6.43 -3.45 -1.47
C SER A 429 7.59 -4.32 -1.96
N LEU A 430 7.62 -4.63 -3.27
CA LEU A 430 8.72 -5.36 -3.90
C LEU A 430 9.84 -4.42 -4.39
N TYR A 431 9.68 -3.09 -4.35
CA TYR A 431 10.58 -2.17 -5.06
C TYR A 431 11.24 -1.02 -4.27
N GLU A 432 10.72 -0.44 -3.17
CA GLU A 432 11.19 0.90 -2.76
C GLU A 432 11.43 1.14 -1.25
N GLY A 433 12.43 1.99 -0.95
CA GLY A 433 12.99 2.27 0.38
C GLY A 433 12.28 3.36 1.19
N ALA A 434 12.63 3.45 2.48
CA ALA A 434 12.22 4.38 3.56
C ALA A 434 10.73 4.65 3.87
N VAL A 435 9.79 4.33 2.96
CA VAL A 435 8.32 4.42 3.18
C VAL A 435 7.81 3.24 4.02
N GLN A 436 8.44 2.07 3.87
CA GLN A 436 8.15 0.84 4.62
C GLN A 436 9.21 0.50 5.69
N GLU A 437 10.28 1.28 5.77
CA GLU A 437 11.32 1.06 6.77
C GLU A 437 10.87 1.50 8.16
N GLY A 438 11.11 0.64 9.15
CA GLY A 438 10.74 0.92 10.53
C GLY A 438 9.24 0.83 10.81
N CYS A 439 8.48 0.03 10.06
CA CYS A 439 7.03 -0.17 10.26
C CYS A 439 6.18 1.10 10.09
N ARG A 440 6.58 2.04 9.22
CA ARG A 440 5.73 3.19 8.86
C ARG A 440 4.53 2.72 8.03
N GLY A 441 3.33 3.23 8.33
CA GLY A 441 2.12 3.02 7.53
C GLY A 441 2.02 3.97 6.33
N PRO A 442 1.13 3.71 5.37
CA PRO A 442 0.90 4.61 4.24
C PRO A 442 0.23 5.92 4.67
N SER A 443 0.67 7.03 4.10
CA SER A 443 0.00 8.34 4.19
C SER A 443 -0.96 8.55 3.02
N MET A 444 -1.86 9.54 3.16
CA MET A 444 -2.71 10.02 2.07
C MET A 444 -1.91 10.44 0.84
N TRP A 445 -0.74 11.05 1.03
CA TRP A 445 0.13 11.45 -0.09
C TRP A 445 0.74 10.26 -0.81
N ASP A 446 1.19 9.23 -0.06
CA ASP A 446 1.75 7.99 -0.65
C ASP A 446 0.71 7.34 -1.59
N TYR A 447 -0.54 7.29 -1.12
CA TYR A 447 -1.64 6.72 -1.89
C TYR A 447 -2.05 7.60 -3.07
N TYR A 448 -2.06 8.92 -2.88
CA TYR A 448 -2.40 9.88 -3.93
C TYR A 448 -1.40 9.84 -5.08
N THR A 449 -0.09 9.84 -4.81
CA THR A 449 0.96 9.74 -5.84
C THR A 449 0.93 8.40 -6.56
N LEU A 450 0.63 7.31 -5.83
CA LEU A 450 0.55 5.98 -6.41
C LEU A 450 -0.65 5.84 -7.35
N LYS A 451 -1.82 6.34 -6.94
CA LYS A 451 -3.06 6.23 -7.71
C LYS A 451 -3.20 7.23 -8.84
N HIS A 452 -2.64 8.42 -8.65
CA HIS A 452 -2.79 9.55 -9.55
C HIS A 452 -1.43 10.15 -9.92
N PRO A 453 -0.50 9.35 -10.48
CA PRO A 453 0.84 9.83 -10.83
C PRO A 453 0.78 10.99 -11.82
N GLU A 454 -0.24 11.05 -12.68
CA GLU A 454 -0.45 12.16 -13.62
C GLU A 454 -0.68 13.52 -12.94
N ARG A 455 -1.01 13.51 -11.64
CA ARG A 455 -1.29 14.72 -10.84
C ARG A 455 -0.09 15.16 -10.00
N THR A 456 1.03 14.46 -10.12
CA THR A 456 2.31 14.75 -9.44
C THR A 456 3.49 14.67 -10.41
N ASN A 457 3.30 15.01 -11.68
CA ASN A 457 4.31 14.91 -12.74
C ASN A 457 4.91 13.50 -12.93
N ASN A 458 4.18 12.46 -12.54
CA ASN A 458 4.62 11.06 -12.45
C ASN A 458 5.76 10.82 -11.45
N ASP A 459 5.98 11.76 -10.53
CA ASP A 459 6.90 11.63 -9.41
C ASP A 459 6.15 11.19 -8.14
N ASN A 460 6.88 10.59 -7.21
CA ASN A 460 6.42 10.24 -5.86
C ASN A 460 7.47 10.68 -4.81
N ALA A 461 7.10 10.59 -3.53
CA ALA A 461 7.99 10.92 -2.41
C ALA A 461 8.56 9.68 -1.70
N ASP A 462 8.66 8.54 -2.40
CA ASP A 462 8.99 7.27 -1.77
C ASP A 462 10.41 7.29 -1.18
N VAL A 463 11.37 7.81 -1.96
CA VAL A 463 12.73 8.10 -1.48
C VAL A 463 12.88 9.57 -1.07
N ALA A 464 12.25 10.50 -1.81
CA ALA A 464 12.46 11.94 -1.65
C ALA A 464 13.95 12.33 -1.69
N VAL A 465 14.40 13.04 -0.66
CA VAL A 465 15.83 13.41 -0.49
C VAL A 465 16.57 12.43 0.40
N ASP A 466 15.93 11.33 0.80
CA ASP A 466 16.48 10.33 1.71
C ASP A 466 16.89 10.93 3.08
N PHE A 467 16.14 11.94 3.54
CA PHE A 467 16.41 12.62 4.82
C PHE A 467 16.39 11.63 6.00
N TYR A 468 15.53 10.61 5.93
CA TYR A 468 15.42 9.58 6.98
C TYR A 468 16.77 8.90 7.29
N HIS A 469 17.59 8.64 6.27
CA HIS A 469 18.93 8.06 6.45
C HIS A 469 20.03 9.10 6.58
N ARG A 470 19.86 10.27 5.94
CA ARG A 470 20.92 11.27 5.75
C ARG A 470 20.79 12.51 6.62
N TYR A 471 19.84 12.55 7.56
CA TYR A 471 19.59 13.73 8.41
C TYR A 471 20.85 14.23 9.12
N LYS A 472 21.79 13.35 9.50
CA LYS A 472 23.07 13.75 10.11
C LYS A 472 23.91 14.59 9.15
N GLU A 473 23.99 14.19 7.88
CA GLU A 473 24.70 14.96 6.84
C GLU A 473 24.03 16.33 6.64
N ASP A 474 22.70 16.33 6.57
CA ASP A 474 21.90 17.54 6.35
C ASP A 474 21.99 18.51 7.56
N ILE A 475 22.11 18.00 8.79
CA ILE A 475 22.38 18.80 9.99
C ILE A 475 23.76 19.44 9.96
N GLN A 476 24.77 18.75 9.43
CA GLN A 476 26.09 19.37 9.24
C GLN A 476 26.04 20.49 8.19
N LEU A 477 25.16 20.43 7.20
CA LEU A 477 24.94 21.53 6.27
C LEU A 477 24.32 22.75 6.97
N LEU A 478 23.29 22.55 7.80
CA LEU A 478 22.71 23.62 8.62
C LEU A 478 23.75 24.30 9.51
N LYS A 479 24.59 23.51 10.17
CA LYS A 479 25.69 24.01 11.00
C LYS A 479 26.70 24.82 10.18
N LYS A 480 27.07 24.35 8.98
CA LYS A 480 27.97 25.07 8.07
C LYS A 480 27.40 26.40 7.57
N LEU A 481 26.07 26.53 7.51
CA LEU A 481 25.38 27.78 7.20
C LEU A 481 25.27 28.74 8.39
N ASN A 482 25.65 28.32 9.61
CA ASN A 482 25.42 29.05 10.87
C ASN A 482 23.93 29.31 11.17
N MET A 483 23.06 28.32 10.91
CA MET A 483 21.63 28.41 11.22
C MET A 483 21.36 28.14 12.71
N ASP A 484 20.53 28.97 13.35
CA ASP A 484 20.17 28.82 14.78
C ASP A 484 19.07 27.78 15.04
N GLY A 485 18.29 27.44 14.01
CA GLY A 485 17.11 26.59 14.17
C GLY A 485 16.76 25.79 12.92
N PHE A 486 16.07 24.67 13.15
CA PHE A 486 15.56 23.81 12.08
C PHE A 486 14.11 23.48 12.33
N ARG A 487 13.27 23.80 11.34
CA ARG A 487 11.86 23.43 11.34
C ARG A 487 11.68 22.11 10.63
N PHE A 488 11.05 21.14 11.30
CA PHE A 488 10.69 19.85 10.71
C PHE A 488 9.25 19.47 11.09
N SER A 489 8.70 18.44 10.44
CA SER A 489 7.41 17.86 10.83
C SER A 489 7.57 16.42 11.34
N PHE A 490 6.72 16.05 12.29
CA PHE A 490 6.48 14.64 12.58
C PHE A 490 5.65 14.04 11.46
N SER A 491 5.94 12.78 11.14
CA SER A 491 5.10 12.02 10.25
C SER A 491 4.15 11.15 11.06
N TRP A 492 2.85 11.45 10.99
CA TRP A 492 1.82 10.73 11.74
C TRP A 492 1.86 9.22 11.46
N PRO A 493 1.79 8.75 10.20
CA PRO A 493 1.86 7.31 9.91
C PRO A 493 3.23 6.68 10.19
N ARG A 494 4.29 7.46 10.44
CA ARG A 494 5.58 6.93 10.90
C ARG A 494 5.58 6.61 12.38
N ILE A 495 4.82 7.35 13.19
CA ILE A 495 4.72 7.12 14.64
C ILE A 495 3.54 6.18 14.94
N PHE A 496 2.36 6.45 14.39
CA PHE A 496 1.16 5.60 14.47
C PHE A 496 0.80 5.05 13.08
N PRO A 497 1.29 3.86 12.70
CA PRO A 497 1.13 3.32 11.33
C PRO A 497 -0.31 3.19 10.85
N HIS A 498 -1.23 2.91 11.76
CA HIS A 498 -2.67 2.80 11.51
C HIS A 498 -3.46 4.00 12.06
N GLY A 499 -2.76 5.12 12.29
CA GLY A 499 -3.29 6.39 12.78
C GLY A 499 -3.63 6.47 14.27
N ARG A 500 -3.82 5.34 14.95
CA ARG A 500 -4.13 5.29 16.40
C ARG A 500 -3.11 4.52 17.21
N LYS A 501 -2.95 4.91 18.47
CA LYS A 501 -1.99 4.27 19.39
C LYS A 501 -2.36 2.82 19.73
N ASP A 502 -3.65 2.52 19.87
CA ASP A 502 -4.16 1.17 20.19
C ASP A 502 -3.88 0.15 19.08
N LYS A 503 -3.73 0.62 17.85
CA LYS A 503 -3.32 -0.17 16.68
C LYS A 503 -1.81 -0.35 16.55
N GLY A 504 -1.04 0.23 17.46
CA GLY A 504 0.40 0.07 17.55
C GLY A 504 1.17 1.37 17.30
N VAL A 505 2.30 1.48 18.00
CA VAL A 505 3.24 2.60 17.88
C VAL A 505 4.54 2.07 17.28
N SER A 506 5.03 2.72 16.23
CA SER A 506 6.34 2.38 15.67
C SER A 506 7.45 2.84 16.60
N LYS A 507 8.11 1.88 17.27
CA LYS A 507 9.30 2.16 18.09
C LYS A 507 10.45 2.73 17.26
N VAL A 508 10.56 2.31 15.99
CA VAL A 508 11.62 2.78 15.09
C VAL A 508 11.34 4.23 14.66
N GLY A 509 10.10 4.56 14.32
CA GLY A 509 9.68 5.93 14.03
C GLY A 509 9.90 6.86 15.22
N VAL A 510 9.53 6.42 16.42
CA VAL A 510 9.79 7.17 17.66
C VAL A 510 11.28 7.39 17.89
N LYS A 511 12.09 6.35 17.71
CA LYS A 511 13.55 6.45 17.86
C LYS A 511 14.15 7.44 16.85
N PHE A 512 13.72 7.40 15.59
CA PHE A 512 14.20 8.32 14.56
C PHE A 512 14.05 9.79 14.98
N TYR A 513 12.87 10.18 15.50
CA TYR A 513 12.68 11.56 15.94
C TYR A 513 13.46 11.91 17.20
N HIS A 514 13.67 10.99 18.14
CA HIS A 514 14.64 11.22 19.22
C HIS A 514 16.04 11.47 18.68
N ASP A 515 16.52 10.61 17.79
CA ASP A 515 17.86 10.73 17.21
C ASP A 515 18.02 12.02 16.39
N LEU A 516 16.98 12.45 15.66
CA LEU A 516 16.95 13.71 14.92
C LEU A 516 17.03 14.91 15.87
N ILE A 517 16.19 14.94 16.89
CA ILE A 517 16.13 16.04 17.87
C ILE A 517 17.44 16.12 18.66
N ASP A 518 17.99 14.97 19.05
CA ASP A 518 19.27 14.91 19.77
C ASP A 518 20.43 15.38 18.90
N GLU A 519 20.47 15.00 17.63
CA GLU A 519 21.50 15.47 16.69
C GLU A 519 21.40 16.98 16.45
N LEU A 520 20.19 17.55 16.34
CA LEU A 520 19.98 19.00 16.23
C LEU A 520 20.54 19.73 17.46
N LEU A 521 20.12 19.30 18.65
CA LEU A 521 20.55 19.90 19.91
C LEU A 521 22.06 19.74 20.15
N ALA A 522 22.64 18.59 19.81
CA ALA A 522 24.08 18.35 19.90
C ALA A 522 24.90 19.28 18.99
N ASN A 523 24.30 19.79 17.92
CA ASN A 523 24.92 20.76 17.02
C ASN A 523 24.50 22.22 17.33
N GLY A 524 23.79 22.47 18.43
CA GLY A 524 23.36 23.82 18.84
C GLY A 524 22.20 24.38 18.03
N ILE A 525 21.48 23.55 17.27
CA ILE A 525 20.38 23.96 16.39
C ILE A 525 19.06 23.73 17.13
N THR A 526 18.26 24.79 17.27
CA THR A 526 16.97 24.75 17.98
C THR A 526 15.89 24.07 17.14
N PRO A 527 15.25 22.99 17.62
CA PRO A 527 14.15 22.34 16.91
C PRO A 527 12.85 23.16 17.00
N LEU A 528 12.22 23.40 15.85
CA LEU A 528 10.84 23.87 15.71
C LEU A 528 10.00 22.75 15.10
N ALA A 529 9.17 22.09 15.91
CA ALA A 529 8.46 20.90 15.46
C ALA A 529 7.02 21.20 15.00
N THR A 530 6.66 20.73 13.81
CA THR A 530 5.29 20.77 13.28
C THR A 530 4.64 19.41 13.52
N VAL A 531 3.48 19.37 14.19
CA VAL A 531 2.79 18.12 14.52
C VAL A 531 2.16 17.51 13.27
N PHE A 532 1.46 18.32 12.46
CA PHE A 532 0.85 17.86 11.22
C PHE A 532 1.23 18.72 10.02
N HIS A 533 1.73 18.06 8.97
CA HIS A 533 2.03 18.68 7.69
C HIS A 533 1.44 17.86 6.54
N TRP A 534 0.11 17.85 6.47
CA TRP A 534 -0.70 17.27 5.39
C TRP A 534 -0.57 15.75 5.22
N ASP A 535 0.03 15.05 6.17
CA ASP A 535 0.42 13.64 6.03
C ASP A 535 -0.47 12.70 6.86
N ILE A 536 -1.79 12.85 6.72
CA ILE A 536 -2.74 11.99 7.44
C ILE A 536 -2.54 10.50 7.08
N PRO A 537 -2.60 9.56 8.04
CA PRO A 537 -2.55 8.12 7.77
C PRO A 537 -3.70 7.69 6.85
N GLN A 538 -3.39 6.89 5.83
CA GLN A 538 -4.39 6.43 4.85
C GLN A 538 -5.52 5.64 5.51
N ASP A 539 -5.25 4.90 6.58
CA ASP A 539 -6.27 4.14 7.32
C ASP A 539 -7.39 5.04 7.87
N LEU A 540 -7.08 6.26 8.33
CA LEU A 540 -8.09 7.20 8.81
C LEU A 540 -8.88 7.82 7.65
N GLU A 541 -8.22 8.04 6.52
CA GLU A 541 -8.86 8.49 5.27
C GLU A 541 -9.83 7.41 4.73
N ASP A 542 -9.41 6.15 4.71
CA ASP A 542 -10.22 5.02 4.23
C ASP A 542 -11.39 4.71 5.17
N GLU A 543 -11.20 4.84 6.49
CA GLU A 543 -12.22 4.49 7.48
C GLU A 543 -13.37 5.52 7.52
N TYR A 544 -13.05 6.81 7.45
CA TYR A 544 -14.06 7.86 7.63
C TYR A 544 -13.79 9.17 6.87
N GLY A 545 -12.83 9.20 5.95
CA GLY A 545 -12.50 10.40 5.16
C GLY A 545 -11.65 11.43 5.90
N GLY A 546 -10.88 11.00 6.92
CA GLY A 546 -9.92 11.86 7.59
C GLY A 546 -10.55 13.13 8.15
N PHE A 547 -10.06 14.30 7.73
CA PHE A 547 -10.56 15.60 8.20
C PHE A 547 -11.99 15.95 7.76
N LEU A 548 -12.64 15.15 6.91
CA LEU A 548 -14.07 15.29 6.65
C LEU A 548 -14.96 14.85 7.82
N SER A 549 -14.38 14.16 8.82
CA SER A 549 -15.09 13.64 9.98
C SER A 549 -14.57 14.26 11.28
N GLU A 550 -15.49 14.58 12.19
CA GLU A 550 -15.14 15.04 13.55
C GLU A 550 -14.34 14.00 14.34
N ARG A 551 -14.42 12.71 13.98
CA ARG A 551 -13.66 11.61 14.60
C ARG A 551 -12.15 11.83 14.55
N VAL A 552 -11.66 12.58 13.56
CA VAL A 552 -10.23 12.90 13.41
C VAL A 552 -9.71 13.73 14.57
N ILE A 553 -10.58 14.48 15.27
CA ILE A 553 -10.18 15.41 16.33
C ILE A 553 -9.54 14.63 17.47
N ASP A 554 -10.17 13.54 17.90
CA ASP A 554 -9.66 12.66 18.95
C ASP A 554 -8.42 11.89 18.50
N ASP A 555 -8.42 11.38 17.26
CA ASP A 555 -7.28 10.65 16.70
C ASP A 555 -6.04 11.57 16.60
N PHE A 556 -6.22 12.82 16.14
CA PHE A 556 -5.14 13.83 16.11
C PHE A 556 -4.72 14.24 17.51
N LEU A 557 -5.66 14.43 18.44
CA LEU A 557 -5.36 14.79 19.82
C LEU A 557 -4.50 13.71 20.49
N GLU A 558 -4.82 12.42 20.29
CA GLU A 558 -4.01 11.31 20.79
C GLU A 558 -2.59 11.38 20.23
N PHE A 559 -2.45 11.61 18.92
CA PHE A 559 -1.16 11.74 18.26
C PHE A 559 -0.35 12.96 18.76
N ALA A 560 -0.96 14.14 18.81
CA ALA A 560 -0.34 15.36 19.29
C ALA A 560 0.10 15.20 20.76
N ASN A 561 -0.78 14.71 21.63
CA ASN A 561 -0.48 14.48 23.04
C ASN A 561 0.66 13.46 23.23
N PHE A 562 0.72 12.42 22.39
CA PHE A 562 1.85 11.51 22.38
C PHE A 562 3.16 12.24 22.03
N THR A 563 3.20 13.04 20.96
CA THR A 563 4.41 13.79 20.58
C THR A 563 4.85 14.79 21.65
N PHE A 564 3.91 15.49 22.29
CA PHE A 564 4.17 16.42 23.38
C PHE A 564 4.80 15.73 24.59
N ASN A 565 4.22 14.59 25.01
CA ASN A 565 4.75 13.82 26.14
C ASN A 565 6.07 13.12 25.80
N GLU A 566 6.28 12.74 24.56
CA GLU A 566 7.50 12.04 24.17
C GLU A 566 8.68 13.03 24.03
N TYR A 567 8.48 14.16 23.34
CA TYR A 567 9.57 15.06 22.95
C TYR A 567 9.54 16.45 23.64
N GLY A 568 8.49 16.81 24.38
CA GLY A 568 8.32 18.15 25.00
C GLY A 568 9.43 18.60 25.95
N HIS A 569 10.17 17.64 26.52
CA HIS A 569 11.32 17.95 27.35
C HIS A 569 12.51 18.50 26.54
N LYS A 570 12.63 18.17 25.25
CA LYS A 570 13.68 18.60 24.32
C LYS A 570 13.22 19.73 23.39
N VAL A 571 11.98 19.67 22.90
CA VAL A 571 11.45 20.63 21.91
C VAL A 571 10.64 21.72 22.62
N LYS A 572 10.96 22.99 22.33
CA LYS A 572 10.35 24.16 22.98
C LYS A 572 9.52 25.05 22.08
N LYS A 573 9.51 24.81 20.77
CA LYS A 573 8.61 25.52 19.84
C LYS A 573 7.84 24.51 19.01
N TRP A 574 6.51 24.67 18.98
CA TRP A 574 5.58 23.71 18.40
C TRP A 574 4.59 24.41 17.46
N ILE A 575 4.30 23.79 16.33
CA ILE A 575 3.24 24.20 15.41
C ILE A 575 2.25 23.04 15.31
N THR A 576 0.96 23.24 15.58
CA THR A 576 -0.02 22.15 15.43
C THR A 576 -0.21 21.77 13.96
N PHE A 577 -0.59 22.74 13.13
CA PHE A 577 -0.93 22.56 11.73
C PHE A 577 -0.14 23.51 10.84
N ASN A 578 0.40 22.97 9.73
CA ASN A 578 0.90 23.77 8.63
C ASN A 578 -0.22 24.11 7.65
N GLU A 579 -0.39 25.40 7.35
CA GLU A 579 -1.20 25.93 6.25
C GLU A 579 -2.61 25.31 6.14
N PRO A 580 -3.45 25.38 7.19
CA PRO A 580 -4.77 24.76 7.18
C PRO A 580 -5.67 25.28 6.04
N TRP A 581 -5.49 26.54 5.62
CA TRP A 581 -6.15 27.10 4.44
C TRP A 581 -5.76 26.39 3.14
N VAL A 582 -4.46 26.15 2.93
CA VAL A 582 -3.96 25.47 1.72
C VAL A 582 -4.43 24.02 1.72
N TYR A 583 -4.32 23.32 2.86
CA TYR A 583 -4.80 21.95 3.00
C TYR A 583 -6.29 21.82 2.62
N SER A 584 -7.13 22.68 3.21
CA SER A 584 -8.58 22.66 3.00
C SER A 584 -8.96 23.04 1.56
N ARG A 585 -8.44 24.16 1.04
CA ARG A 585 -8.81 24.64 -0.30
C ARG A 585 -8.20 23.77 -1.40
N ALA A 586 -6.91 23.48 -1.34
CA ALA A 586 -6.22 22.74 -2.40
C ALA A 586 -6.64 21.26 -2.44
N GLY A 587 -6.97 20.67 -1.30
CA GLY A 587 -7.41 19.27 -1.19
C GLY A 587 -8.89 19.03 -1.46
N TYR A 588 -9.77 19.97 -1.07
CA TYR A 588 -11.23 19.74 -0.99
C TYR A 588 -12.12 20.79 -1.69
N ASP A 589 -11.54 21.85 -2.28
CA ASP A 589 -12.30 22.84 -3.06
C ASP A 589 -11.87 22.87 -4.53
N ILE A 590 -10.56 22.93 -4.79
CA ILE A 590 -10.00 22.93 -6.16
C ILE A 590 -9.39 21.58 -6.58
N GLY A 591 -9.19 20.65 -5.64
CA GLY A 591 -8.68 19.30 -5.87
C GLY A 591 -7.33 19.22 -6.59
N LYS A 592 -6.44 20.19 -6.32
CA LYS A 592 -5.07 20.25 -6.87
C LYS A 592 -4.06 19.42 -6.05
N LYS A 593 -4.29 19.29 -4.74
CA LYS A 593 -3.45 18.51 -3.81
C LYS A 593 -4.24 17.33 -3.25
N ALA A 594 -3.57 16.33 -2.66
CA ALA A 594 -4.23 15.19 -2.03
C ALA A 594 -5.30 15.65 -1.00
N PRO A 595 -6.51 15.04 -0.96
CA PRO A 595 -6.97 13.87 -1.73
C PRO A 595 -7.51 14.18 -3.14
N GLY A 596 -7.38 15.40 -3.64
CA GLY A 596 -7.75 15.78 -5.01
C GLY A 596 -9.25 15.88 -5.23
N ARG A 597 -9.99 16.23 -4.17
CA ARG A 597 -11.45 16.33 -4.14
C ARG A 597 -11.92 17.73 -4.54
N CYS A 598 -12.94 17.77 -5.39
CA CYS A 598 -13.64 18.97 -5.83
C CYS A 598 -14.91 18.59 -6.61
N SER A 599 -15.83 19.54 -6.77
CA SER A 599 -16.99 19.40 -7.63
C SER A 599 -16.58 19.31 -9.11
N GLN A 600 -17.28 18.48 -9.89
CA GLN A 600 -16.99 18.28 -11.32
C GLN A 600 -17.05 19.57 -12.17
N TYR A 601 -17.82 20.58 -11.74
CA TYR A 601 -17.86 21.87 -12.42
C TYR A 601 -16.63 22.75 -12.16
N VAL A 602 -15.79 22.43 -11.17
CA VAL A 602 -14.53 23.12 -10.90
C VAL A 602 -13.43 22.57 -11.80
N ASN A 603 -13.29 21.24 -11.87
CA ASN A 603 -12.31 20.58 -12.73
C ASN A 603 -12.81 19.20 -13.15
N LYS A 604 -12.69 18.85 -14.44
CA LYS A 604 -13.13 17.53 -14.95
C LYS A 604 -12.30 16.36 -14.41
N THR A 605 -11.11 16.64 -13.87
CA THR A 605 -10.23 15.62 -13.30
C THR A 605 -10.49 15.38 -11.81
N CYS A 606 -11.42 16.10 -11.18
CA CYS A 606 -11.76 15.94 -9.76
C CYS A 606 -12.07 14.48 -9.40
N LEU A 607 -11.55 14.02 -8.27
CA LEU A 607 -11.71 12.64 -7.79
C LEU A 607 -13.01 12.42 -6.98
N GLY A 608 -13.88 13.43 -6.97
CA GLY A 608 -15.15 13.46 -6.23
C GLY A 608 -15.17 14.61 -5.22
N GLY A 609 -16.26 14.71 -4.46
CA GLY A 609 -16.44 15.70 -3.41
C GLY A 609 -17.34 16.88 -3.77
N SER A 610 -17.39 17.87 -2.87
CA SER A 610 -18.28 19.02 -2.98
C SER A 610 -17.57 20.32 -2.61
N SER A 611 -17.14 21.05 -3.64
CA SER A 611 -16.58 22.40 -3.52
C SER A 611 -17.58 23.34 -2.84
N GLY A 612 -17.08 24.30 -2.06
CA GLY A 612 -17.90 25.16 -1.21
C GLY A 612 -18.53 24.47 0.01
N HIS A 613 -18.29 23.17 0.25
CA HIS A 613 -18.83 22.48 1.44
C HIS A 613 -17.73 21.77 2.23
N GLU A 614 -17.01 20.85 1.58
CA GLU A 614 -16.04 19.98 2.24
C GLU A 614 -14.89 20.76 2.89
N LEU A 615 -14.38 21.80 2.22
CA LEU A 615 -13.34 22.67 2.76
C LEU A 615 -13.70 23.31 4.12
N TYR A 616 -14.98 23.63 4.35
CA TYR A 616 -15.43 24.26 5.59
C TYR A 616 -15.52 23.25 6.72
N ILE A 617 -15.92 22.02 6.42
CA ILE A 617 -15.90 20.90 7.37
C ILE A 617 -14.45 20.57 7.76
N VAL A 618 -13.56 20.43 6.76
CA VAL A 618 -12.14 20.13 6.98
C VAL A 618 -11.46 21.21 7.81
N SER A 619 -11.61 22.47 7.45
CA SER A 619 -11.06 23.59 8.21
C SER A 619 -11.63 23.69 9.63
N HIS A 620 -12.93 23.42 9.81
CA HIS A 620 -13.56 23.39 11.14
C HIS A 620 -12.96 22.30 12.02
N ASN A 621 -12.79 21.08 11.51
CA ASN A 621 -12.18 19.98 12.24
C ASN A 621 -10.70 20.24 12.56
N LEU A 622 -9.95 20.89 11.66
CA LEU A 622 -8.58 21.35 11.94
C LEU A 622 -8.54 22.37 13.09
N LEU A 623 -9.46 23.33 13.13
CA LEU A 623 -9.54 24.33 14.21
C LEU A 623 -9.90 23.70 15.55
N LEU A 624 -10.87 22.77 15.58
CA LEU A 624 -11.23 22.05 16.80
C LEU A 624 -10.07 21.18 17.30
N ALA A 625 -9.43 20.42 16.41
CA ALA A 625 -8.25 19.63 16.71
C ALA A 625 -7.08 20.49 17.24
N HIS A 626 -6.92 21.71 16.71
CA HIS A 626 -5.93 22.67 17.18
C HIS A 626 -6.24 23.13 18.62
N ALA A 627 -7.48 23.55 18.88
CA ALA A 627 -7.91 23.98 20.21
C ALA A 627 -7.71 22.90 21.28
N GLU A 628 -8.10 21.66 21.00
CA GLU A 628 -7.89 20.55 21.93
C GLU A 628 -6.40 20.26 22.13
N ALA A 629 -5.59 20.25 21.06
CA ALA A 629 -4.15 20.00 21.18
C ALA A 629 -3.43 21.09 21.98
N VAL A 630 -3.78 22.37 21.80
CA VAL A 630 -3.24 23.48 22.58
C VAL A 630 -3.65 23.38 24.06
N HIS A 631 -4.91 23.00 24.31
CA HIS A 631 -5.41 22.78 25.65
C HIS A 631 -4.63 21.67 26.38
N GLU A 632 -4.33 20.54 25.71
CA GLU A 632 -3.51 19.46 26.27
C GLU A 632 -2.02 19.83 26.37
N PHE A 633 -1.48 20.57 25.40
CA PHE A 633 -0.11 21.10 25.46
C PHE A 633 0.13 21.94 26.72
N ARG A 634 -0.84 22.80 27.08
CA ARG A 634 -0.77 23.65 28.28
C ARG A 634 -0.79 22.84 29.59
N LYS A 635 -1.33 21.62 29.59
CA LYS A 635 -1.31 20.69 30.74
C LYS A 635 -0.07 19.79 30.78
N CYS A 636 0.63 19.63 29.66
CA CYS A 636 1.78 18.74 29.53
C CYS A 636 2.96 19.20 30.42
N ALA A 637 3.24 18.44 31.48
CA ALA A 637 4.32 18.76 32.43
C ALA A 637 5.71 18.81 31.76
N LYS A 638 5.95 17.96 30.75
CA LYS A 638 7.22 17.94 29.99
C LYS A 638 7.37 19.13 29.06
N CYS A 639 6.26 19.77 28.68
CA CYS A 639 6.20 20.89 27.75
C CYS A 639 6.41 22.24 28.44
N LYS A 640 6.70 22.26 29.75
CA LYS A 640 6.96 23.49 30.51
C LYS A 640 8.03 24.35 29.84
N GLY A 641 7.70 25.64 29.69
CA GLY A 641 8.53 26.64 29.02
C GLY A 641 8.53 26.54 27.49
N GLY A 642 7.77 25.62 26.90
CA GLY A 642 7.53 25.57 25.46
C GLY A 642 6.44 26.54 25.03
N LYS A 643 6.48 26.94 23.75
CA LYS A 643 5.46 27.73 23.07
C LYS A 643 4.83 26.92 21.96
N ILE A 644 3.52 27.11 21.74
CA ILE A 644 2.76 26.46 20.68
C ILE A 644 2.04 27.48 19.80
N GLY A 645 1.99 27.22 18.50
CA GLY A 645 1.33 28.08 17.53
C GLY A 645 0.72 27.29 16.37
N ILE A 646 0.28 28.03 15.36
CA ILE A 646 -0.25 27.52 14.09
C ILE A 646 0.39 28.31 12.95
N ALA A 647 0.70 27.65 11.83
CA ALA A 647 1.35 28.30 10.68
C ALA A 647 0.35 28.57 9.55
N HIS A 648 0.23 29.82 9.13
CA HIS A 648 -0.68 30.26 8.07
C HIS A 648 0.11 30.59 6.79
N SER A 649 -0.52 30.40 5.62
CA SER A 649 0.08 30.73 4.31
C SER A 649 -0.67 31.84 3.57
N PRO A 650 -0.74 33.06 4.14
CA PRO A 650 -1.41 34.15 3.47
C PRO A 650 -0.54 34.74 2.35
N SER A 651 -1.16 35.02 1.21
CA SER A 651 -0.65 36.02 0.27
C SER A 651 -0.94 37.43 0.80
N TRP A 652 -0.12 38.40 0.40
CA TRP A 652 -0.55 39.81 0.48
C TRP A 652 -1.44 40.18 -0.71
N PHE A 653 -2.33 41.15 -0.53
CA PHE A 653 -3.26 41.60 -1.55
C PHE A 653 -3.20 43.11 -1.74
N GLU A 654 -3.08 43.53 -2.99
CA GLU A 654 -3.25 44.92 -3.41
C GLU A 654 -4.59 45.07 -4.15
N PRO A 655 -5.21 46.25 -4.16
CA PRO A 655 -6.44 46.47 -4.91
C PRO A 655 -6.19 46.39 -6.43
N HIS A 656 -7.04 45.66 -7.15
CA HIS A 656 -7.00 45.67 -8.62
C HIS A 656 -7.43 47.03 -9.20
N ALA A 657 -8.43 47.65 -8.57
CA ALA A 657 -8.96 48.95 -8.96
C ALA A 657 -8.07 50.09 -8.45
N LEU A 658 -8.25 51.30 -9.01
CA LEU A 658 -7.62 52.51 -8.47
C LEU A 658 -8.09 52.77 -7.04
N GLU A 659 -7.22 53.35 -6.20
CA GLU A 659 -7.52 53.66 -4.78
C GLU A 659 -8.79 54.48 -4.57
N SER A 660 -9.18 55.30 -5.55
CA SER A 660 -10.42 56.09 -5.53
C SER A 660 -11.70 55.26 -5.68
N SER A 661 -11.60 53.96 -5.97
CA SER A 661 -12.74 53.05 -6.08
C SER A 661 -13.24 52.62 -4.70
N PRO A 662 -14.55 52.71 -4.41
CA PRO A 662 -15.11 52.24 -3.14
C PRO A 662 -14.94 50.72 -2.92
N HIS A 663 -14.61 49.96 -3.97
CA HIS A 663 -14.39 48.52 -3.90
C HIS A 663 -12.92 48.13 -3.68
N ALA A 664 -11.96 49.07 -3.75
CA ALA A 664 -10.54 48.78 -3.66
C ALA A 664 -10.14 48.18 -2.30
N ASN A 665 -10.50 48.83 -1.20
CA ASN A 665 -10.18 48.33 0.15
C ASN A 665 -11.04 47.12 0.53
N VAL A 666 -12.27 47.07 0.04
CA VAL A 666 -13.22 45.98 0.34
C VAL A 666 -12.73 44.64 -0.22
N SER A 667 -12.17 44.61 -1.44
CA SER A 667 -11.68 43.35 -2.02
C SER A 667 -10.45 42.82 -1.29
N VAL A 668 -9.54 43.71 -0.87
CA VAL A 668 -8.35 43.34 -0.08
C VAL A 668 -8.74 42.79 1.29
N GLU A 669 -9.62 43.48 2.01
CA GLU A 669 -10.09 43.03 3.33
C GLU A 669 -10.80 41.68 3.24
N ARG A 670 -11.69 41.50 2.24
CA ARG A 670 -12.37 40.22 1.98
C ARG A 670 -11.38 39.09 1.72
N ALA A 671 -10.36 39.35 0.90
CA ALA A 671 -9.33 38.36 0.58
C ALA A 671 -8.58 37.91 1.83
N LEU A 672 -8.15 38.88 2.65
CA LEU A 672 -7.43 38.61 3.90
C LEU A 672 -8.31 37.91 4.93
N GLU A 673 -9.58 38.25 5.06
CA GLU A 673 -10.53 37.58 5.97
C GLU A 673 -10.79 36.12 5.55
N PHE A 674 -11.05 35.86 4.26
CA PHE A 674 -11.31 34.50 3.77
C PHE A 674 -10.07 33.61 3.69
N MET A 675 -8.87 34.17 3.78
CA MET A 675 -7.60 33.44 3.73
C MET A 675 -6.95 33.32 5.11
N LEU A 676 -6.58 34.45 5.71
CA LEU A 676 -5.94 34.51 7.03
C LEU A 676 -6.98 34.50 8.15
N GLY A 677 -7.97 35.39 8.08
CA GLY A 677 -9.01 35.55 9.12
C GLY A 677 -9.81 34.27 9.37
N TRP A 678 -9.98 33.42 8.36
CA TRP A 678 -10.68 32.14 8.47
C TRP A 678 -10.12 31.24 9.59
N HIS A 679 -8.81 31.30 9.82
CA HIS A 679 -8.18 30.55 10.92
C HIS A 679 -7.67 31.46 12.04
N MET A 680 -7.24 32.69 11.72
CA MET A 680 -6.69 33.62 12.71
C MET A 680 -7.78 34.24 13.62
N ASN A 681 -8.99 34.51 13.10
CA ASN A 681 -10.08 35.01 13.95
C ASN A 681 -10.53 33.95 14.97
N PRO A 682 -10.76 32.67 14.59
CA PRO A 682 -11.07 31.63 15.56
C PRO A 682 -10.01 31.51 16.66
N THR A 683 -8.72 31.44 16.30
CA THR A 683 -7.64 31.24 17.30
C THR A 683 -7.35 32.48 18.15
N THR A 684 -7.78 33.67 17.74
CA THR A 684 -7.63 34.92 18.52
C THR A 684 -8.88 35.24 19.34
N TYR A 685 -10.03 35.24 18.66
CA TYR A 685 -11.29 35.77 19.18
C TYR A 685 -12.32 34.68 19.53
N GLY A 686 -12.07 33.44 19.13
CA GLY A 686 -12.91 32.27 19.43
C GLY A 686 -13.99 31.96 18.38
N ASP A 687 -14.12 32.73 17.30
CA ASP A 687 -15.14 32.49 16.27
C ASP A 687 -14.68 32.99 14.88
N TYR A 688 -15.37 32.55 13.83
CA TYR A 688 -15.09 32.94 12.45
C TYR A 688 -15.28 34.45 12.21
N PRO A 689 -14.65 35.02 11.15
CA PRO A 689 -14.98 36.36 10.69
C PRO A 689 -16.46 36.53 10.40
N GLN A 690 -17.04 37.67 10.78
CA GLN A 690 -18.47 37.93 10.55
C GLN A 690 -18.82 37.86 9.05
N ILE A 691 -17.94 38.39 8.20
CA ILE A 691 -18.10 38.36 6.75
C ILE A 691 -18.19 36.95 6.17
N MET A 692 -17.51 35.96 6.78
CA MET A 692 -17.62 34.57 6.37
C MET A 692 -18.95 33.97 6.80
N LYS A 693 -19.42 34.26 8.02
CA LYS A 693 -20.71 33.78 8.52
C LYS A 693 -21.86 34.28 7.63
N ASP A 694 -21.84 35.56 7.29
CA ASP A 694 -22.89 36.20 6.50
C ASP A 694 -22.93 35.64 5.06
N GLN A 695 -21.76 35.33 4.50
CA GLN A 695 -21.61 34.98 3.09
C GLN A 695 -21.69 33.47 2.81
N VAL A 696 -21.14 32.65 3.70
CA VAL A 696 -21.14 31.19 3.56
C VAL A 696 -22.44 30.60 4.11
N GLY A 697 -22.98 31.20 5.18
CA GLY A 697 -24.22 30.79 5.81
C GLY A 697 -24.13 29.39 6.42
N ASP A 698 -25.15 28.57 6.19
CA ASP A 698 -25.29 27.26 6.84
C ASP A 698 -24.21 26.23 6.44
N ARG A 699 -23.45 26.49 5.38
CA ARG A 699 -22.30 25.63 4.98
C ARG A 699 -21.09 25.82 5.89
N LEU A 700 -21.02 26.92 6.64
CA LEU A 700 -19.97 27.17 7.63
C LEU A 700 -20.42 26.56 8.97
N PRO A 701 -19.72 25.54 9.49
CA PRO A 701 -20.09 24.94 10.77
C PRO A 701 -20.01 25.96 11.91
N LYS A 702 -20.77 25.73 12.99
CA LYS A 702 -20.85 26.65 14.14
C LYS A 702 -20.10 26.05 15.32
N PHE A 703 -19.32 26.88 16.01
CA PHE A 703 -18.68 26.48 17.27
C PHE A 703 -19.67 26.52 18.43
N THR A 704 -19.60 25.52 19.30
CA THR A 704 -20.24 25.56 20.63
C THR A 704 -19.51 26.54 21.54
N GLU A 705 -20.14 26.99 22.62
CA GLU A 705 -19.50 27.94 23.55
C GLU A 705 -18.22 27.38 24.18
N ASP A 706 -18.16 26.08 24.50
CA ASP A 706 -16.94 25.44 25.00
C ASP A 706 -15.81 25.47 23.96
N GLN A 707 -16.11 25.16 22.70
CA GLN A 707 -15.15 25.22 21.59
C GLN A 707 -14.64 26.65 21.37
N LYS A 708 -15.52 27.67 21.43
CA LYS A 708 -15.12 29.08 21.32
C LYS A 708 -14.15 29.48 22.43
N GLN A 709 -14.40 29.05 23.67
CA GLN A 709 -13.50 29.35 24.79
C GLN A 709 -12.12 28.68 24.63
N LYS A 710 -12.06 27.45 24.13
CA LYS A 710 -10.79 26.76 23.87
C LYS A 710 -10.01 27.37 22.70
N LEU A 711 -10.71 27.85 21.67
CA LEU A 711 -10.12 28.52 20.52
C LEU A 711 -9.58 29.91 20.84
N LYS A 712 -10.23 30.66 21.72
CA LYS A 712 -9.82 32.01 22.05
C LYS A 712 -8.40 32.05 22.64
N MET A 713 -7.52 32.83 22.02
CA MET A 713 -6.10 32.94 22.38
C MET A 713 -5.41 31.56 22.46
N SER A 714 -5.66 30.69 21.48
CA SER A 714 -5.10 29.33 21.41
C SER A 714 -3.71 29.27 20.76
N TYR A 715 -2.90 30.32 20.88
CA TYR A 715 -1.52 30.34 20.40
C TYR A 715 -0.64 31.22 21.30
N ASP A 716 0.65 30.88 21.36
CA ASP A 716 1.70 31.68 22.00
C ASP A 716 2.50 32.48 20.96
N PHE A 717 2.51 32.04 19.70
CA PHE A 717 3.05 32.74 18.53
C PHE A 717 2.28 32.37 17.27
N VAL A 718 2.39 33.21 16.23
CA VAL A 718 1.79 32.99 14.91
C VAL A 718 2.88 32.64 13.91
N GLY A 719 2.73 31.51 13.23
CA GLY A 719 3.58 31.15 12.09
C GLY A 719 3.06 31.80 10.81
N ILE A 720 3.95 32.43 10.04
CA ILE A 720 3.62 33.00 8.72
C ILE A 720 4.51 32.35 7.66
N ASN A 721 3.88 31.70 6.69
CA ASN A 721 4.48 31.18 5.47
C ASN A 721 4.18 32.18 4.35
N TYR A 722 5.14 33.03 4.00
CA TYR A 722 4.92 34.08 3.00
C TYR A 722 5.75 33.82 1.76
N TYR A 723 5.12 33.92 0.58
CA TYR A 723 5.79 33.69 -0.70
C TYR A 723 5.59 34.82 -1.71
N THR A 724 4.37 35.38 -1.81
CA THR A 724 3.96 36.27 -2.90
C THR A 724 2.82 37.20 -2.49
N ALA A 725 2.53 38.17 -3.37
CA ALA A 725 1.31 38.96 -3.36
C ALA A 725 0.52 38.81 -4.67
N THR A 726 -0.73 39.26 -4.70
CA THR A 726 -1.58 39.33 -5.90
C THR A 726 -2.57 40.49 -5.84
N PHE A 727 -3.27 40.81 -6.94
CA PHE A 727 -4.34 41.81 -6.91
C PHE A 727 -5.69 41.17 -6.59
N ALA A 728 -6.43 41.79 -5.67
CA ALA A 728 -7.78 41.38 -5.30
C ALA A 728 -8.83 42.20 -6.07
N THR A 729 -9.68 41.51 -6.81
CA THR A 729 -10.81 42.09 -7.55
C THR A 729 -12.12 41.62 -6.92
N TYR A 730 -13.03 42.56 -6.63
CA TYR A 730 -14.38 42.20 -6.21
C TYR A 730 -15.12 41.48 -7.35
N ASN A 731 -15.62 40.29 -7.07
CA ASN A 731 -16.39 39.48 -7.99
C ASN A 731 -17.81 39.30 -7.46
N GLY A 732 -18.75 40.10 -7.97
CA GLY A 732 -20.16 40.04 -7.59
C GLY A 732 -20.98 38.98 -8.34
N LEU A 733 -20.38 38.23 -9.26
CA LEU A 733 -21.07 37.18 -10.01
C LEU A 733 -21.02 35.87 -9.20
N ILE A 734 -22.17 35.53 -8.61
CA ILE A 734 -22.35 34.29 -7.84
C ILE A 734 -23.29 33.39 -8.63
N ASP A 735 -22.88 32.15 -8.86
CA ASP A 735 -23.80 31.07 -9.21
C ASP A 735 -24.06 30.24 -7.93
N PRO A 736 -25.20 30.45 -7.24
CA PRO A 736 -25.50 29.73 -6.00
C PRO A 736 -25.58 28.21 -6.18
N SER A 737 -25.77 27.73 -7.41
CA SER A 737 -25.80 26.29 -7.71
C SER A 737 -24.41 25.66 -7.82
N ARG A 738 -23.35 26.48 -7.86
CA ARG A 738 -21.95 26.05 -8.01
C ARG A 738 -21.05 26.71 -6.96
N PRO A 739 -21.29 26.47 -5.66
CA PRO A 739 -20.50 27.07 -4.61
C PRO A 739 -19.04 26.60 -4.66
N THR A 740 -18.14 27.51 -4.31
CA THR A 740 -16.68 27.35 -4.20
C THR A 740 -16.17 28.36 -3.18
N TRP A 741 -14.95 28.18 -2.66
CA TRP A 741 -14.32 29.21 -1.84
C TRP A 741 -14.26 30.57 -2.55
N GLU A 742 -13.99 30.58 -3.86
CA GLU A 742 -13.84 31.82 -4.64
C GLU A 742 -15.18 32.56 -4.76
N SER A 743 -16.25 31.86 -5.13
CA SER A 743 -17.60 32.43 -5.19
C SER A 743 -18.10 32.89 -3.83
N ASP A 744 -17.65 32.27 -2.74
CA ASP A 744 -18.00 32.70 -1.39
C ASP A 744 -17.19 33.93 -1.00
N SER A 745 -15.88 33.96 -1.23
CA SER A 745 -15.08 35.14 -0.89
C SER A 745 -15.52 36.39 -1.64
N LEU A 746 -16.18 36.26 -2.80
CA LEU A 746 -16.44 37.34 -3.77
C LEU A 746 -15.17 38.06 -4.20
N VAL A 747 -14.05 37.34 -4.20
CA VAL A 747 -12.75 37.86 -4.61
C VAL A 747 -12.18 36.96 -5.69
N LYS A 748 -11.82 37.57 -6.81
CA LYS A 748 -10.99 36.97 -7.84
C LYS A 748 -9.57 37.50 -7.72
N TRP A 749 -8.58 36.65 -8.00
CA TRP A 749 -7.18 37.05 -8.05
C TRP A 749 -6.78 37.35 -9.49
N ASP A 750 -6.16 38.51 -9.69
CA ASP A 750 -5.67 38.93 -11.00
C ASP A 750 -4.15 39.16 -10.95
N PRO A 751 -3.41 38.73 -11.99
CA PRO A 751 -1.95 38.89 -12.04
C PRO A 751 -1.51 40.33 -12.29
N LYS A 752 -2.43 41.16 -12.79
CA LYS A 752 -2.22 42.56 -13.16
C LYS A 752 -3.34 43.41 -12.61
N ASN A 753 -3.05 44.68 -12.31
CA ASN A 753 -4.06 45.66 -11.97
C ASN A 753 -4.77 46.21 -13.22
N ILE A 754 -5.74 47.12 -13.03
CA ILE A 754 -6.52 47.74 -14.11
C ILE A 754 -5.66 48.52 -15.14
N LEU A 755 -4.46 48.96 -14.74
CA LEU A 755 -3.50 49.66 -15.61
C LEU A 755 -2.55 48.69 -16.35
N GLY A 756 -2.66 47.39 -16.10
CA GLY A 756 -1.83 46.36 -16.74
C GLY A 756 -0.48 46.13 -16.06
N TYR A 757 -0.21 46.72 -14.90
CA TYR A 757 1.01 46.49 -14.14
C TYR A 757 0.96 45.18 -13.37
N ASN A 758 2.05 44.41 -13.39
CA ASN A 758 2.20 43.21 -12.57
C ASN A 758 2.44 43.60 -11.11
N ILE A 759 2.01 42.74 -10.18
CA ILE A 759 2.20 42.96 -8.74
C ILE A 759 3.69 43.02 -8.36
N GLY A 760 4.52 42.24 -9.04
CA GLY A 760 5.95 42.14 -8.80
C GLY A 760 6.66 41.48 -9.97
N SER A 761 7.98 41.32 -9.88
CA SER A 761 8.74 40.63 -10.92
C SER A 761 8.44 39.13 -10.87
N LYS A 762 8.16 38.53 -12.03
CA LYS A 762 8.01 37.07 -12.17
C LYS A 762 8.82 36.59 -13.37
N PRO A 763 10.11 36.25 -13.18
CA PRO A 763 10.91 35.59 -14.22
C PRO A 763 10.21 34.34 -14.76
N LEU A 764 10.52 33.93 -16.01
CA LEU A 764 9.90 32.76 -16.64
C LEU A 764 10.08 31.46 -15.84
N THR A 765 11.22 31.32 -15.17
CA THR A 765 11.53 30.15 -14.34
C THR A 765 10.92 30.24 -12.94
N ALA A 766 10.35 31.38 -12.54
CA ALA A 766 9.84 31.60 -11.19
C ALA A 766 8.44 30.99 -11.01
N SER A 767 8.24 30.23 -9.94
CA SER A 767 6.93 29.67 -9.60
C SER A 767 5.92 30.77 -9.28
N LEU A 768 6.34 31.78 -8.52
CA LEU A 768 5.49 32.87 -8.00
C LEU A 768 6.09 34.26 -8.29
N ALA A 769 5.27 35.30 -8.16
CA ALA A 769 5.72 36.68 -8.31
C ALA A 769 6.49 37.14 -7.05
N VAL A 770 7.54 37.91 -7.25
CA VAL A 770 8.39 38.42 -6.17
C VAL A 770 7.88 39.79 -5.72
N TYR A 771 7.36 39.86 -4.48
CA TYR A 771 6.88 41.10 -3.89
C TYR A 771 7.22 41.18 -2.40
N ALA A 772 8.41 41.70 -2.09
CA ALA A 772 8.91 41.77 -0.72
C ALA A 772 8.14 42.74 0.18
N ASN A 773 7.64 43.86 -0.38
CA ASN A 773 6.88 44.85 0.41
C ASN A 773 5.61 44.24 1.01
N GLY A 774 4.97 43.29 0.32
CA GLY A 774 3.79 42.61 0.83
C GLY A 774 4.05 41.80 2.10
N LEU A 775 5.28 41.33 2.35
CA LEU A 775 5.63 40.71 3.63
C LEU A 775 5.51 41.74 4.76
N ARG A 776 6.07 42.93 4.57
CA ARG A 776 6.02 44.02 5.56
C ARG A 776 4.58 44.44 5.84
N GLU A 777 3.80 44.67 4.78
CA GLU A 777 2.39 45.06 4.92
C GLU A 777 1.54 43.99 5.61
N LEU A 778 1.74 42.72 5.25
CA LEU A 778 1.07 41.60 5.90
C LEU A 778 1.40 41.53 7.41
N LEU A 779 2.68 41.67 7.77
CA LEU A 779 3.11 41.62 9.17
C LEU A 779 2.53 42.78 9.98
N LYS A 780 2.53 43.98 9.40
CA LYS A 780 1.89 45.15 9.98
C LYS A 780 0.37 44.94 10.13
N TYR A 781 -0.30 44.38 9.12
CA TYR A 781 -1.71 44.01 9.20
C TYR A 781 -1.98 43.04 10.35
N VAL A 782 -1.16 42.00 10.50
CA VAL A 782 -1.30 41.04 11.61
C VAL A 782 -1.16 41.74 12.95
N LYS A 783 -0.15 42.62 13.08
CA LYS A 783 0.05 43.43 14.28
C LYS A 783 -1.17 44.29 14.60
N ASP A 784 -1.61 45.10 13.66
CA ASP A 784 -2.66 46.11 13.88
C ASP A 784 -4.01 45.45 14.15
N LYS A 785 -4.30 44.31 13.51
CA LYS A 785 -5.59 43.62 13.63
C LYS A 785 -5.68 42.60 14.75
N TYR A 786 -4.58 41.94 15.13
CA TYR A 786 -4.59 40.84 16.11
C TYR A 786 -3.77 41.15 17.38
N GLY A 787 -3.41 42.42 17.60
CA GLY A 787 -2.82 42.87 18.85
C GLY A 787 -1.33 42.54 19.00
N ASP A 788 -0.55 42.71 17.93
CA ASP A 788 0.92 42.51 17.88
C ASP A 788 1.40 41.18 18.50
N PRO A 789 0.86 40.02 18.05
CA PRO A 789 1.32 38.74 18.57
C PRO A 789 2.79 38.51 18.21
N GLU A 790 3.46 37.60 18.92
CA GLU A 790 4.76 37.11 18.47
C GLU A 790 4.61 36.41 17.11
N ILE A 791 5.44 36.78 16.13
CA ILE A 791 5.42 36.22 14.78
C ILE A 791 6.73 35.48 14.50
N ILE A 792 6.60 34.29 13.91
CA ILE A 792 7.71 33.54 13.31
C ILE A 792 7.43 33.40 11.82
N ILE A 793 8.36 33.85 10.97
CA ILE A 793 8.31 33.53 9.54
C ILE A 793 8.71 32.07 9.39
N ALA A 794 7.73 31.16 9.32
CA ALA A 794 7.92 29.72 9.36
C ALA A 794 8.28 29.13 7.98
N GLU A 795 7.97 29.86 6.90
CA GLU A 795 8.44 29.62 5.54
C GLU A 795 8.56 30.94 4.77
N ASN A 796 9.65 31.10 4.02
CA ASN A 796 9.78 32.11 2.97
C ASN A 796 10.78 31.60 1.93
N GLY A 797 10.42 31.61 0.64
CA GLY A 797 11.19 30.88 -0.36
C GLY A 797 10.95 31.28 -1.80
N TYR A 798 11.87 30.87 -2.66
CA TYR A 798 11.79 31.10 -4.11
C TYR A 798 11.87 29.76 -4.85
N GLY A 799 10.73 29.37 -5.43
CA GLY A 799 10.62 28.20 -6.30
C GLY A 799 11.05 28.53 -7.72
N GLU A 800 11.87 27.67 -8.31
CA GLU A 800 12.25 27.80 -9.70
C GLU A 800 12.24 26.47 -10.46
N SER A 801 11.76 26.50 -11.70
CA SER A 801 11.75 25.35 -12.61
C SER A 801 12.69 25.65 -13.78
N LEU A 802 13.83 24.95 -13.83
CA LEU A 802 14.88 25.19 -14.85
C LEU A 802 14.72 24.33 -16.11
N GLY A 803 13.79 23.36 -16.10
CA GLY A 803 13.55 22.46 -17.23
C GLY A 803 14.83 21.76 -17.70
N ALA A 804 15.14 21.84 -18.99
CA ALA A 804 16.35 21.23 -19.56
C ALA A 804 17.68 21.81 -19.02
N ASN A 805 17.64 22.98 -18.37
CA ASN A 805 18.80 23.60 -17.73
C ASN A 805 19.00 23.15 -16.28
N ASP A 806 18.15 22.25 -15.78
CA ASP A 806 18.25 21.69 -14.44
C ASP A 806 19.39 20.67 -14.33
N LYS A 807 20.62 21.18 -14.39
CA LYS A 807 21.88 20.43 -14.34
C LYS A 807 23.01 21.32 -13.86
N LEU A 808 24.04 20.71 -13.30
CA LEU A 808 25.26 21.42 -12.93
C LEU A 808 25.98 21.95 -14.19
N PRO A 809 26.59 23.16 -14.14
CA PRO A 809 26.65 24.08 -13.00
C PRO A 809 25.44 25.02 -12.87
N ASN A 810 24.54 25.07 -13.87
CA ASN A 810 23.44 26.04 -13.94
C ASN A 810 22.51 26.00 -12.72
N ALA A 811 22.20 24.80 -12.22
CA ALA A 811 21.32 24.62 -11.06
C ALA A 811 21.88 25.18 -9.73
N LEU A 812 23.19 25.50 -9.68
CA LEU A 812 23.81 26.16 -8.52
C LEU A 812 23.75 27.68 -8.58
N ALA A 813 23.57 28.24 -9.78
CA ALA A 813 23.62 29.68 -10.05
C ALA A 813 22.29 30.37 -9.76
N ASP A 814 21.73 30.16 -8.56
CA ASP A 814 20.38 30.59 -8.17
C ASP A 814 20.32 32.06 -7.68
N TYR A 815 20.85 32.97 -8.49
CA TYR A 815 20.92 34.39 -8.15
C TYR A 815 19.55 35.04 -7.86
N ASN A 816 18.48 34.54 -8.49
CA ASN A 816 17.13 35.01 -8.23
C ASN A 816 16.66 34.65 -6.81
N ARG A 817 16.93 33.43 -6.33
CA ARG A 817 16.65 33.01 -4.95
C ARG A 817 17.44 33.83 -3.95
N LYS A 818 18.74 34.05 -4.21
CA LYS A 818 19.56 34.96 -3.40
C LYS A 818 18.95 36.36 -3.30
N TYR A 819 18.60 36.97 -4.43
CA TYR A 819 18.01 38.31 -4.47
C TYR A 819 16.63 38.35 -3.78
N TYR A 820 15.82 37.30 -3.94
CA TYR A 820 14.54 37.16 -3.26
C TYR A 820 14.71 37.25 -1.74
N HIS A 821 15.60 36.45 -1.15
CA HIS A 821 15.82 36.47 0.30
C HIS A 821 16.39 37.80 0.78
N GLN A 822 17.35 38.39 0.07
CA GLN A 822 17.87 39.73 0.40
C GLN A 822 16.78 40.79 0.51
N ARG A 823 15.85 40.80 -0.46
CA ARG A 823 14.75 41.78 -0.49
C ARG A 823 13.72 41.51 0.61
N HIS A 824 13.35 40.25 0.86
CA HIS A 824 12.39 39.91 1.90
C HIS A 824 12.94 40.14 3.31
N LEU A 825 14.22 39.85 3.54
CA LEU A 825 14.87 40.13 4.83
C LEU A 825 15.03 41.63 5.07
N LEU A 826 15.25 42.44 4.03
CA LEU A 826 15.20 43.89 4.15
C LEU A 826 13.80 44.38 4.54
N SER A 827 12.75 43.93 3.84
CA SER A 827 11.36 44.28 4.20
C SER A 827 10.97 43.78 5.59
N LEU A 828 11.49 42.62 6.02
CA LEU A 828 11.32 42.11 7.38
C LEU A 828 12.02 43.01 8.40
N ASN A 829 13.24 43.46 8.10
CA ASN A 829 13.96 44.40 8.95
C ASN A 829 13.20 45.72 9.09
N GLU A 830 12.61 46.24 8.00
CA GLU A 830 11.76 47.43 8.07
C GLU A 830 10.50 47.21 8.91
N ALA A 831 9.83 46.05 8.80
CA ALA A 831 8.69 45.72 9.65
C ALA A 831 9.06 45.73 11.15
N ILE A 832 10.23 45.21 11.50
CA ILE A 832 10.73 45.18 12.88
C ILE A 832 11.18 46.58 13.34
N CYS A 833 12.02 47.24 12.55
CA CYS A 833 12.71 48.47 12.94
C CYS A 833 11.82 49.71 12.85
N VAL A 834 10.99 49.79 11.81
CA VAL A 834 10.14 50.96 11.51
C VAL A 834 8.74 50.74 12.04
N ASP A 835 8.08 49.64 11.64
CA ASP A 835 6.68 49.40 12.02
C ASP A 835 6.54 48.76 13.40
N LYS A 836 7.67 48.38 14.03
CA LYS A 836 7.74 47.79 15.37
C LYS A 836 6.92 46.50 15.49
N VAL A 837 6.96 45.64 14.49
CA VAL A 837 6.30 44.32 14.53
C VAL A 837 7.14 43.33 15.33
N ASN A 838 6.50 42.54 16.20
CA ASN A 838 7.16 41.54 17.03
C ASN A 838 7.51 40.25 16.27
N VAL A 839 8.57 40.28 15.45
CA VAL A 839 9.08 39.08 14.76
C VAL A 839 10.28 38.49 15.52
N THR A 840 10.24 37.18 15.80
CA THR A 840 11.28 36.49 16.61
C THR A 840 11.99 35.36 15.87
N GLY A 841 11.67 35.11 14.60
CA GLY A 841 12.35 34.09 13.80
C GLY A 841 12.06 34.14 12.31
N TYR A 842 12.99 33.62 11.53
CA TYR A 842 12.89 33.48 10.08
C TYR A 842 13.44 32.13 9.62
N PHE A 843 12.62 31.37 8.88
CA PHE A 843 12.94 30.06 8.34
C PHE A 843 12.80 30.08 6.81
N ALA A 844 13.92 29.85 6.11
CA ALA A 844 13.92 29.76 4.66
C ALA A 844 13.28 28.44 4.19
N TRP A 845 12.31 28.53 3.27
CA TRP A 845 11.85 27.38 2.50
C TRP A 845 12.63 27.32 1.18
N SER A 846 13.52 26.35 0.97
CA SER A 846 13.81 25.18 1.82
C SER A 846 15.32 24.99 2.01
N LEU A 847 15.71 24.16 2.98
CA LEU A 847 17.11 23.76 3.13
C LEU A 847 17.60 23.00 1.87
N LEU A 848 16.83 22.00 1.46
CA LEU A 848 17.13 21.10 0.35
C LEU A 848 16.04 21.20 -0.71
N ASP A 849 16.40 21.05 -1.99
CA ASP A 849 15.40 20.74 -3.01
C ASP A 849 14.65 19.47 -2.58
N ASN A 850 13.34 19.43 -2.75
CA ASN A 850 12.50 18.34 -2.24
C ASN A 850 11.33 18.06 -3.19
N PHE A 851 10.43 17.16 -2.78
CA PHE A 851 9.21 16.84 -3.50
C PHE A 851 8.15 17.93 -3.27
N GLU A 852 7.91 18.77 -4.27
CA GLU A 852 7.01 19.92 -4.20
C GLU A 852 5.58 19.53 -4.61
N TRP A 853 5.03 18.55 -3.90
CA TRP A 853 3.62 18.15 -3.98
C TRP A 853 3.16 17.79 -5.40
N GLN A 854 2.26 18.56 -5.99
CA GLN A 854 1.76 18.32 -7.34
C GLN A 854 2.78 18.64 -8.45
N ASP A 855 3.82 19.41 -8.15
CA ASP A 855 4.87 19.77 -9.11
C ASP A 855 5.98 18.70 -9.15
N GLY A 856 5.91 17.66 -8.30
CA GLY A 856 6.92 16.60 -8.23
C GLY A 856 8.29 17.17 -7.88
N TYR A 857 9.32 16.77 -8.62
CA TYR A 857 10.69 17.28 -8.46
C TYR A 857 11.05 18.40 -9.44
N GLU A 858 10.09 18.90 -10.24
CA GLU A 858 10.35 19.93 -11.25
C GLU A 858 10.69 21.30 -10.63
N THR A 859 9.96 21.70 -9.59
CA THR A 859 10.17 22.97 -8.90
C THR A 859 11.18 22.81 -7.78
N ARG A 860 12.25 23.64 -7.79
CA ARG A 860 13.32 23.62 -6.80
C ARG A 860 13.23 24.80 -5.85
N TYR A 861 13.24 24.54 -4.54
CA TYR A 861 13.18 25.54 -3.47
C TYR A 861 14.44 25.59 -2.59
N GLY A 862 15.33 24.61 -2.69
CA GLY A 862 16.44 24.41 -1.75
C GLY A 862 17.54 25.44 -1.86
N LEU A 863 18.13 25.78 -0.71
CA LEU A 863 19.45 26.40 -0.61
C LEU A 863 20.55 25.43 -1.09
N TYR A 864 20.34 24.12 -0.91
CA TYR A 864 21.16 23.07 -1.51
C TYR A 864 20.43 22.38 -2.66
N TYR A 865 21.13 22.24 -3.77
CA TYR A 865 20.70 21.44 -4.91
C TYR A 865 20.81 19.95 -4.58
N ILE A 866 19.74 19.21 -4.81
CA ILE A 866 19.76 17.74 -4.72
C ILE A 866 19.88 17.16 -6.11
N ASP A 867 20.98 16.44 -6.37
CA ASP A 867 21.13 15.68 -7.60
C ASP A 867 20.35 14.36 -7.52
N TYR A 868 19.08 14.43 -7.90
CA TYR A 868 18.17 13.27 -7.90
C TYR A 868 18.68 12.09 -8.74
N LYS A 869 19.55 12.36 -9.72
CA LYS A 869 20.10 11.33 -10.63
C LYS A 869 21.45 10.79 -10.15
N ASN A 870 22.13 11.49 -9.24
CA ASN A 870 23.45 11.12 -8.75
C ASN A 870 23.47 10.98 -7.22
N ASN A 871 22.93 9.85 -6.74
CA ASN A 871 22.95 9.45 -5.34
C ASN A 871 22.40 10.50 -4.35
N LEU A 872 21.48 11.35 -4.80
CA LEU A 872 20.89 12.44 -4.01
C LEU A 872 21.96 13.37 -3.43
N THR A 873 23.05 13.61 -4.16
CA THR A 873 24.16 14.42 -3.67
C THR A 873 23.72 15.86 -3.40
N ARG A 874 24.11 16.42 -2.25
CA ARG A 874 23.83 17.80 -1.84
C ARG A 874 24.91 18.73 -2.39
N HIS A 875 24.53 19.71 -3.19
CA HIS A 875 25.44 20.74 -3.73
C HIS A 875 25.03 22.14 -3.25
N GLU A 876 25.99 22.90 -2.74
CA GLU A 876 25.75 24.26 -2.24
C GLU A 876 25.44 25.23 -3.41
N LYS A 877 24.29 25.92 -3.36
CA LYS A 877 23.93 26.95 -4.35
C LYS A 877 24.48 28.33 -3.94
N GLU A 878 24.37 29.31 -4.84
CA GLU A 878 24.79 30.69 -4.57
C GLU A 878 24.01 31.36 -3.43
N SER A 879 22.73 31.04 -3.26
CA SER A 879 21.92 31.48 -2.13
C SER A 879 22.43 30.93 -0.79
N ALA A 880 22.82 29.66 -0.72
CA ALA A 880 23.42 29.05 0.46
C ALA A 880 24.75 29.72 0.84
N LYS A 881 25.63 29.96 -0.15
CA LYS A 881 26.88 30.70 0.07
C LYS A 881 26.62 32.08 0.64
N TRP A 882 25.61 32.78 0.12
CA TRP A 882 25.23 34.09 0.64
C TRP A 882 24.71 34.01 2.09
N PHE A 883 23.81 33.08 2.40
CA PHE A 883 23.33 32.87 3.78
C PHE A 883 24.47 32.58 4.74
N LYS A 884 25.41 31.73 4.34
CA LYS A 884 26.60 31.42 5.13
C LYS A 884 27.41 32.66 5.49
N GLU A 885 27.62 33.56 4.54
CA GLU A 885 28.33 34.83 4.80
C GLU A 885 27.48 35.80 5.61
N PHE A 886 26.17 35.90 5.33
CA PHE A 886 25.23 36.77 6.04
C PHE A 886 25.10 36.41 7.52
N LEU A 887 25.14 35.11 7.85
CA LEU A 887 25.01 34.57 9.20
C LEU A 887 26.34 34.41 9.96
N LYS A 888 27.49 34.77 9.36
CA LYS A 888 28.74 34.83 10.13
C LYS A 888 28.60 35.88 11.23
N GLU A 889 29.08 35.54 12.44
CA GLU A 889 29.12 36.52 13.53
C GLU A 889 29.78 37.82 13.04
N PRO A 890 29.17 38.99 13.32
CA PRO A 890 29.80 40.25 12.98
C PRO A 890 31.17 40.28 13.66
N ILE A 891 32.21 40.62 12.88
CA ILE A 891 33.51 41.02 13.43
C ILE A 891 33.20 41.98 14.57
N SER A 892 33.57 41.59 15.80
CA SER A 892 33.10 42.18 17.06
C SER A 892 32.89 43.69 16.97
N SER A 893 31.86 44.21 17.62
CA SER A 893 31.53 45.65 17.77
C SER A 893 32.73 46.59 18.00
N LYS A 894 33.87 46.09 18.49
CA LYS A 894 35.16 46.79 18.53
C LYS A 894 35.69 47.28 17.16
N PHE A 895 35.34 46.63 16.05
CA PHE A 895 35.82 47.06 14.73
C PHE A 895 34.98 48.21 14.16
N VAL A 896 33.67 48.21 14.43
CA VAL A 896 32.77 49.31 14.03
C VAL A 896 33.01 50.57 14.88
N GLU A 897 33.27 50.42 16.19
CA GLU A 897 33.67 51.57 17.03
C GLU A 897 34.99 52.22 16.62
N ASN A 898 35.91 51.47 16.00
CA ASN A 898 37.19 52.01 15.54
C ASN A 898 37.06 52.76 14.20
N ILE A 899 36.13 52.36 13.31
CA ILE A 899 35.90 53.08 12.05
C ILE A 899 35.23 54.44 12.31
N TYR A 900 34.33 54.54 13.30
CA TYR A 900 33.67 55.81 13.66
C TYR A 900 34.51 56.73 14.57
N LYS A 901 35.69 56.29 15.03
CA LYS A 901 36.63 57.15 15.78
C LYS A 901 37.67 57.83 14.90
N ASP A 902 37.92 57.32 13.69
CA ASP A 902 38.89 57.90 12.77
C ASP A 902 38.27 58.87 11.73
N GLU A 903 36.95 59.07 11.75
CA GLU A 903 36.22 60.07 10.93
C GLU A 903 35.37 61.08 11.74
N LEU A 904 35.69 61.29 13.02
CA LEU A 904 35.24 62.45 13.81
C LEU A 904 36.44 63.32 14.21
#